data_AF-A0A1Y0IBN8-F1
#
_entry.id   AF-A0A1Y0IBN8-F1
#
_cell.length_a   1.000
_cell.length_b   1.000
_cell.length_c   1.000
_cell.angle_alpha   90.00
_cell.angle_beta   90.00
_cell.angle_gamma   90.00
#
_symmetry.space_group_name_H-M   'P 1'
#
loop_
_entity.id
_entity.type
_entity.pdbx_description
1 polymer ?
#
loop_
_entity_poly.entity_id
_entity_poly.type
_entity_poly.pdbx_seq_one_letter_code
_entity_poly.pdbx_strand_id
1 'polypeptide(L)'
;MFDDMSVSTESLVSFFSTSFSSTNSSQTSVQIAYIAYYGRPADPSGLNYWSQTLDNAGGDMGQIITSFGQSAEFTAQYGSLSPTDLVNNLYVQLFNRNADNAGLDYYVSVLKSGASNLATIALEIAKGATGKDLNVLSNKLLAADYFTSAIKTENKQYSTESINPIKSILANVSDKSASLDAAYGLWDDLITNLPAEAHAQVKGEGRIDLSFSGDQTKASISGGVHIEPGEFSVQTIESNDIIGLDDFARDPRFQGLDGEGYSIVILDTGIDLDHPFFGPDRNNDGVSDRIVYHADFTDDYDRTVDDVHGHGTNVASIAASSDRTYQGVAPGANIIALQVLGNSGSGNSSAIERALQWVVYNAEAYNIVAVNMSLGMGGNYNQYSPDSTSLSDEFQALVDLNVLPVASAGNDYYDYQEQGVAYPSSDRNTISVGATFDDNLGAGRWSSGSEVFESAADRITPFSQRSTTVMDIFAPGAWIEGAAPGGGVLGMTGTSQAAPYVAGTVVIMQQLAERELGRRLTIDEFTELMRETGVRIFDGDDEDDNVNHDFASYERLDLMALANAIYAMKGDPEPPENGEDDIPANISTSAAIAVGEQIFGTLDHGGDKDWYQIYLSSDQRYRFSLEGAADNRVSGVSDPWLALHNDAGTFLVSDDDDGTGLNAQIEFTVAESGQYFLSAEAYGEETGGYRLSVTGIQNELLRDRYPDNNTTAVGVLINDGYGRNPWEAINTPGDHDWWRQILDTGYKYTINVKGASSDSGDLLDPAFRILDKNGNELKRDNDSGQGADASLVFVPDEYGVYYFDVYSFNEADTGLYEVEIFVEEIENSEVPGNATTNIDLNPLFFSMKNTIDFAGDTDWYRLEMDANTAYLLTVWSSGDEDKGETPLHDPVLTIYDEHGTVLMSMDDGILNFPVLLINPDHDGTFYAEVSGFSTAETGDYLFWGGIHADDDYFDMAFPGSAVLNFGISRNGTINTVDDLDWLEVQLIAGEQYEFEVRGQSSGGGTLIDPVLHIYNGLGHPLNIHDHDLGNGLDEKISYIPKSSGTYFLVVSSEETGTYTISAESPDSIPVDDFAGGMLTEGRLNAGQQVQGSIETQFDEDWFLVSLDVGSYRIDVENAGGASGLADPAFELFDFLGVTYDIADDNSGVGLNAAKNINVSSPVSVFIGVTGSHASTGDYILSLTEI
;
A
#
# COMPACT_ATOMS: atom_id res chain seq x y z
N MET A 1 24.58 -52.30 -26.11
CA MET A 1 24.11 -53.70 -26.00
C MET A 1 22.88 -53.60 -25.12
N PHE A 2 21.72 -54.08 -25.60
CA PHE A 2 20.44 -54.03 -24.89
C PHE A 2 20.56 -54.43 -23.42
N ASP A 3 19.94 -53.72 -22.48
CA ASP A 3 18.69 -54.13 -21.83
C ASP A 3 18.32 -53.19 -20.67
N ASP A 4 17.01 -52.93 -20.58
CA ASP A 4 16.20 -52.87 -19.36
C ASP A 4 16.65 -51.95 -18.20
N MET A 5 15.97 -50.80 -18.04
CA MET A 5 15.54 -50.34 -16.73
C MET A 5 14.18 -49.64 -16.84
N SER A 6 13.21 -50.24 -16.17
CA SER A 6 11.86 -49.76 -15.91
C SER A 6 11.84 -48.32 -15.39
N VAL A 7 11.09 -47.46 -16.08
CA VAL A 7 10.64 -46.17 -15.55
C VAL A 7 9.64 -46.47 -14.43
N SER A 8 9.98 -46.11 -13.19
CA SER A 8 9.02 -46.15 -12.09
C SER A 8 7.96 -45.07 -12.30
N THR A 9 6.72 -45.40 -11.96
CA THR A 9 5.53 -44.58 -12.14
C THR A 9 5.55 -43.22 -11.43
N GLU A 10 6.56 -42.93 -10.61
CA GLU A 10 6.70 -41.67 -9.86
C GLU A 10 7.47 -40.58 -10.64
N SER A 11 8.37 -40.93 -11.57
CA SER A 11 9.15 -39.91 -12.33
C SER A 11 8.37 -39.31 -13.51
N LEU A 12 7.21 -39.86 -13.85
CA LEU A 12 6.32 -39.31 -14.87
C LEU A 12 5.31 -38.31 -14.29
N VAL A 13 5.13 -38.29 -12.97
CA VAL A 13 4.19 -37.38 -12.29
C VAL A 13 4.79 -35.98 -12.12
N SER A 14 6.13 -35.88 -11.95
CA SER A 14 6.85 -34.61 -11.78
C SER A 14 6.90 -33.75 -13.07
N PHE A 15 6.92 -34.37 -14.25
CA PHE A 15 6.85 -33.64 -15.52
C PHE A 15 5.50 -32.92 -15.71
N PHE A 16 4.43 -33.44 -15.10
CA PHE A 16 3.09 -32.83 -15.12
C PHE A 16 2.89 -31.78 -14.03
N SER A 17 3.74 -31.71 -13.00
CA SER A 17 3.64 -30.70 -11.95
C SER A 17 4.33 -29.39 -12.30
N THR A 18 5.30 -29.35 -13.22
CA THR A 18 6.05 -28.12 -13.54
C THR A 18 5.66 -27.46 -14.88
N SER A 19 5.18 -28.21 -15.87
CA SER A 19 4.78 -27.63 -17.17
C SER A 19 3.32 -27.15 -17.24
N PHE A 20 2.55 -27.31 -16.17
CA PHE A 20 1.15 -26.85 -16.03
C PHE A 20 0.93 -25.93 -14.81
N SER A 21 2.00 -25.51 -14.12
CA SER A 21 1.90 -24.83 -12.82
C SER A 21 2.07 -23.31 -12.86
N SER A 22 2.42 -22.69 -13.99
CA SER A 22 2.78 -21.26 -13.99
C SER A 22 2.19 -20.40 -15.11
N THR A 23 1.10 -20.87 -15.74
CA THR A 23 0.01 -19.98 -16.15
C THR A 23 -1.15 -20.28 -15.23
N ASN A 24 -1.65 -19.32 -14.43
CA ASN A 24 -2.77 -19.45 -13.50
C ASN A 24 -3.34 -20.88 -13.44
N SER A 25 -2.82 -21.71 -12.53
CA SER A 25 -2.93 -23.19 -12.60
C SER A 25 -4.36 -23.69 -12.80
N SER A 26 -5.33 -22.88 -12.39
CA SER A 26 -6.75 -23.09 -12.54
C SER A 26 -7.35 -22.68 -13.89
N GLN A 27 -6.97 -21.54 -14.48
CA GLN A 27 -7.46 -21.13 -15.82
C GLN A 27 -7.03 -22.15 -16.88
N THR A 28 -5.80 -22.64 -16.82
CA THR A 28 -5.31 -23.65 -17.76
C THR A 28 -6.06 -24.98 -17.59
N SER A 29 -6.30 -25.40 -16.34
CA SER A 29 -7.06 -26.61 -16.02
C SER A 29 -8.52 -26.51 -16.50
N VAL A 30 -9.13 -25.33 -16.38
CA VAL A 30 -10.46 -25.04 -16.90
C VAL A 30 -10.48 -25.04 -18.41
N GLN A 31 -9.47 -24.46 -19.06
CA GLN A 31 -9.34 -24.45 -20.51
C GLN A 31 -9.21 -25.87 -21.07
N ILE A 32 -8.43 -26.75 -20.42
CA ILE A 32 -8.36 -28.18 -20.73
C ILE A 32 -9.75 -28.82 -20.60
N ALA A 33 -10.50 -28.50 -19.55
CA ALA A 33 -11.86 -29.04 -19.38
C ALA A 33 -12.78 -28.60 -20.52
N TYR A 34 -12.79 -27.33 -20.90
CA TYR A 34 -13.58 -26.83 -22.04
C TYR A 34 -13.20 -27.48 -23.37
N ILE A 35 -11.90 -27.69 -23.62
CA ILE A 35 -11.41 -28.36 -24.83
C ILE A 35 -11.83 -29.84 -24.81
N ALA A 36 -11.58 -30.56 -23.71
CA ALA A 36 -11.86 -31.99 -23.63
C ALA A 36 -13.37 -32.29 -23.71
N TYR A 37 -14.19 -31.45 -23.08
CA TYR A 37 -15.63 -31.66 -22.97
C TYR A 37 -16.42 -31.07 -24.10
N TYR A 38 -16.09 -29.86 -24.53
CA TYR A 38 -16.90 -29.13 -25.49
C TYR A 38 -16.19 -28.96 -26.82
N GLY A 39 -14.87 -29.20 -26.90
CA GLY A 39 -14.09 -29.05 -28.12
C GLY A 39 -13.91 -27.59 -28.54
N ARG A 40 -14.05 -26.65 -27.60
CA ARG A 40 -13.97 -25.19 -27.81
C ARG A 40 -13.18 -24.53 -26.67
N PRO A 41 -12.63 -23.32 -26.89
CA PRO A 41 -12.13 -22.45 -25.81
C PRO A 41 -13.25 -22.09 -24.84
N ALA A 42 -12.93 -21.78 -23.59
CA ALA A 42 -13.87 -21.15 -22.68
C ALA A 42 -14.35 -19.79 -23.23
N ASP A 43 -15.53 -19.36 -22.82
CA ASP A 43 -15.91 -17.95 -22.90
C ASP A 43 -15.24 -17.19 -21.74
N PRO A 44 -14.96 -15.87 -21.86
CA PRO A 44 -14.24 -15.13 -20.83
C PRO A 44 -14.84 -15.26 -19.43
N SER A 45 -16.17 -15.14 -19.31
CA SER A 45 -16.88 -15.28 -18.04
C SER A 45 -16.79 -16.70 -17.48
N GLY A 46 -16.96 -17.72 -18.33
CA GLY A 46 -16.81 -19.12 -17.94
C GLY A 46 -15.38 -19.49 -17.53
N LEU A 47 -14.37 -18.97 -18.22
CA LEU A 47 -12.96 -19.18 -17.86
C LEU A 47 -12.70 -18.65 -16.45
N ASN A 48 -13.16 -17.43 -16.19
CA ASN A 48 -12.97 -16.73 -14.91
C ASN A 48 -13.71 -17.43 -13.76
N TYR A 49 -15.00 -17.69 -13.93
CA TYR A 49 -15.83 -18.35 -12.91
C TYR A 49 -15.28 -19.73 -12.50
N TRP A 50 -14.94 -20.54 -13.50
CA TRP A 50 -14.47 -21.89 -13.23
C TRP A 50 -13.03 -21.92 -12.72
N SER A 51 -12.18 -20.94 -13.07
CA SER A 51 -10.82 -20.89 -12.52
C SER A 51 -10.86 -20.54 -11.05
N GLN A 52 -11.65 -19.54 -10.68
CA GLN A 52 -11.84 -19.16 -9.28
C GLN A 52 -12.47 -20.29 -8.45
N THR A 53 -13.45 -21.00 -9.02
CA THR A 53 -14.01 -22.21 -8.39
C THR A 53 -12.96 -23.29 -8.14
N LEU A 54 -11.93 -23.38 -9.00
CA LEU A 54 -10.86 -24.37 -8.87
C LEU A 54 -9.80 -23.94 -7.85
N ASP A 55 -9.45 -22.65 -7.83
CA ASP A 55 -8.53 -22.06 -6.85
C ASP A 55 -9.09 -22.23 -5.43
N ASN A 56 -10.39 -21.91 -5.23
CA ASN A 56 -11.09 -22.06 -3.96
C ASN A 56 -11.21 -23.53 -3.49
N ALA A 57 -11.09 -24.49 -4.41
CA ALA A 57 -11.10 -25.91 -4.09
C ALA A 57 -9.68 -26.47 -3.83
N GLY A 58 -8.66 -25.62 -3.71
CA GLY A 58 -7.26 -26.04 -3.57
C GLY A 58 -6.76 -26.83 -4.78
N GLY A 59 -7.26 -26.52 -5.98
CA GLY A 59 -6.98 -27.25 -7.22
C GLY A 59 -7.80 -28.53 -7.40
N ASP A 60 -8.79 -28.83 -6.55
CA ASP A 60 -9.69 -29.98 -6.74
C ASP A 60 -10.76 -29.71 -7.81
N MET A 61 -10.54 -30.29 -9.00
CA MET A 61 -11.48 -30.19 -10.13
C MET A 61 -12.83 -30.89 -9.90
N GLY A 62 -13.05 -31.60 -8.79
CA GLY A 62 -14.24 -32.42 -8.53
C GLY A 62 -15.57 -31.69 -8.73
N GLN A 63 -15.65 -30.41 -8.36
CA GLN A 63 -16.87 -29.60 -8.50
C GLN A 63 -17.13 -29.18 -9.96
N ILE A 64 -16.10 -28.72 -10.66
CA ILE A 64 -16.15 -28.34 -12.08
C ILE A 64 -16.55 -29.54 -12.94
N ILE A 65 -15.91 -30.67 -12.65
CA ILE A 65 -16.14 -31.97 -13.27
C ILE A 65 -17.59 -32.42 -13.11
N THR A 66 -18.17 -32.24 -11.92
CA THR A 66 -19.55 -32.62 -11.63
C THR A 66 -20.52 -31.73 -12.39
N SER A 67 -20.26 -30.42 -12.43
CA SER A 67 -21.11 -29.44 -13.12
C SER A 67 -21.08 -29.58 -14.64
N PHE A 68 -19.91 -29.80 -15.24
CA PHE A 68 -19.77 -30.05 -16.69
C PHE A 68 -20.46 -31.37 -17.08
N GLY A 69 -20.25 -32.43 -16.29
CA GLY A 69 -20.85 -33.75 -16.54
C GLY A 69 -22.37 -33.83 -16.34
N GLN A 70 -22.96 -32.86 -15.64
CA GLN A 70 -24.43 -32.75 -15.45
C GLN A 70 -25.07 -31.68 -16.34
N SER A 71 -24.28 -30.99 -17.16
CA SER A 71 -24.78 -29.90 -17.99
C SER A 71 -25.74 -30.39 -19.08
N ALA A 72 -26.68 -29.52 -19.47
CA ALA A 72 -27.61 -29.80 -20.56
C ALA A 72 -26.88 -29.98 -21.90
N GLU A 73 -25.78 -29.23 -22.14
CA GLU A 73 -24.91 -29.37 -23.31
C GLU A 73 -24.23 -30.75 -23.32
N PHE A 74 -23.67 -31.18 -22.19
CA PHE A 74 -23.05 -32.49 -22.06
C PHE A 74 -24.05 -33.63 -22.29
N THR A 75 -25.23 -33.54 -21.67
CA THR A 75 -26.29 -34.55 -21.85
C THR A 75 -26.77 -34.64 -23.30
N ALA A 76 -26.91 -33.50 -23.98
CA ALA A 76 -27.32 -33.44 -25.38
C ALA A 76 -26.26 -34.00 -26.34
N GLN A 77 -24.99 -33.74 -26.06
CA GLN A 77 -23.88 -34.11 -26.94
C GLN A 77 -23.36 -35.54 -26.68
N TYR A 78 -23.43 -36.02 -25.44
CA TYR A 78 -22.74 -37.23 -24.99
C TYR A 78 -23.63 -38.25 -24.26
N GLY A 79 -24.82 -37.87 -23.78
CA GLY A 79 -25.69 -38.72 -22.95
C GLY A 79 -26.24 -40.00 -23.62
N SER A 80 -26.04 -40.17 -24.93
CA SER A 80 -26.46 -41.36 -25.69
C SER A 80 -25.31 -42.23 -26.22
N LEU A 81 -24.06 -41.81 -25.99
CA LEU A 81 -22.87 -42.50 -26.48
C LEU A 81 -22.51 -43.72 -25.61
N SER A 82 -21.91 -44.74 -26.22
CA SER A 82 -21.38 -45.86 -25.45
C SER A 82 -20.11 -45.44 -24.68
N PRO A 83 -19.76 -46.09 -23.56
CA PRO A 83 -18.51 -45.80 -22.83
C PRO A 83 -17.27 -45.82 -23.73
N THR A 84 -17.26 -46.66 -24.77
CA THR A 84 -16.18 -46.74 -25.77
C THR A 84 -16.14 -45.51 -26.68
N ASP A 85 -17.30 -44.97 -27.06
CA ASP A 85 -17.38 -43.77 -27.88
C ASP A 85 -17.05 -42.51 -27.07
N LEU A 86 -17.41 -42.48 -25.77
CA LEU A 86 -17.06 -41.39 -24.85
C LEU A 86 -15.56 -41.25 -24.66
N VAL A 87 -14.85 -42.33 -24.36
CA VAL A 87 -13.39 -42.29 -24.18
C VAL A 87 -12.69 -41.93 -25.49
N ASN A 88 -13.11 -42.47 -26.64
CA ASN A 88 -12.54 -42.07 -27.92
C ASN A 88 -12.77 -40.60 -28.25
N ASN A 89 -13.93 -40.05 -27.86
CA ASN A 89 -14.23 -38.64 -28.08
C ASN A 89 -13.25 -37.72 -27.34
N LEU A 90 -12.88 -38.04 -26.09
CA LEU A 90 -11.88 -37.28 -25.33
C LEU A 90 -10.52 -37.22 -26.06
N TYR A 91 -10.04 -38.37 -26.55
CA TYR A 91 -8.80 -38.42 -27.33
C TYR A 91 -8.88 -37.61 -28.63
N VAL A 92 -10.06 -37.60 -29.28
CA VAL A 92 -10.27 -36.82 -30.50
C VAL A 92 -10.24 -35.32 -30.20
N GLN A 93 -10.89 -34.87 -29.12
CA GLN A 93 -10.90 -33.45 -28.76
C GLN A 93 -9.52 -32.96 -28.32
N LEU A 94 -8.82 -33.74 -27.50
CA LEU A 94 -7.50 -33.36 -26.98
C LEU A 94 -6.40 -33.49 -28.04
N PHE A 95 -6.39 -34.57 -28.84
CA PHE A 95 -5.24 -34.97 -29.66
C PHE A 95 -5.52 -35.20 -31.15
N ASN A 96 -6.75 -34.97 -31.63
CA ASN A 96 -7.15 -35.22 -33.01
C ASN A 96 -6.98 -36.67 -33.49
N ARG A 97 -7.01 -37.64 -32.57
CA ARG A 97 -6.91 -39.07 -32.88
C ARG A 97 -7.77 -39.90 -31.94
N ASN A 98 -8.07 -41.14 -32.30
CA ASN A 98 -8.70 -42.09 -31.38
C ASN A 98 -7.70 -42.61 -30.34
N ALA A 99 -8.22 -43.14 -29.23
CA ALA A 99 -7.43 -43.88 -28.26
C ALA A 99 -6.83 -45.14 -28.90
N ASP A 100 -5.64 -45.55 -28.45
CA ASP A 100 -5.12 -46.87 -28.79
C ASP A 100 -5.90 -47.96 -28.03
N ASN A 101 -5.80 -49.21 -28.46
CA ASN A 101 -6.60 -50.29 -27.88
C ASN A 101 -6.35 -50.50 -26.37
N ALA A 102 -5.13 -50.25 -25.87
CA ALA A 102 -4.82 -50.48 -24.46
C ALA A 102 -5.34 -49.34 -23.58
N GLY A 103 -5.13 -48.09 -23.99
CA GLY A 103 -5.71 -46.93 -23.30
C GLY A 103 -7.24 -46.94 -23.33
N LEU A 104 -7.83 -47.31 -24.46
CA LEU A 104 -9.29 -47.43 -24.62
C LEU A 104 -9.86 -48.50 -23.69
N ASP A 105 -9.27 -49.70 -23.64
CA ASP A 105 -9.74 -50.79 -22.78
C ASP A 105 -9.62 -50.43 -21.29
N TYR A 106 -8.54 -49.74 -20.89
CA TYR A 106 -8.34 -49.27 -19.52
C TYR A 106 -9.43 -48.28 -19.10
N TYR A 107 -9.53 -47.12 -19.75
CA TYR A 107 -10.46 -46.07 -19.34
C TYR A 107 -11.93 -46.48 -19.49
N VAL A 108 -12.26 -47.32 -20.48
CA VAL A 108 -13.61 -47.90 -20.60
C VAL A 108 -13.93 -48.83 -19.42
N SER A 109 -12.95 -49.59 -18.92
CA SER A 109 -13.14 -50.46 -17.77
C SER A 109 -13.38 -49.67 -16.48
N VAL A 110 -12.60 -48.60 -16.25
CA VAL A 110 -12.72 -47.72 -15.09
C VAL A 110 -14.06 -46.99 -15.12
N LEU A 111 -14.45 -46.43 -16.29
CA LEU A 111 -15.74 -45.76 -16.48
C LEU A 111 -16.95 -46.69 -16.26
N LYS A 112 -16.89 -47.93 -16.76
CA LYS A 112 -17.98 -48.92 -16.57
C LYS A 112 -18.11 -49.41 -15.13
N SER A 113 -17.00 -49.46 -14.41
CA SER A 113 -16.98 -49.89 -13.01
C SER A 113 -17.48 -48.81 -12.04
N GLY A 114 -17.58 -47.56 -12.50
CA GLY A 114 -17.89 -46.40 -11.65
C GLY A 114 -16.73 -45.96 -10.75
N ALA A 115 -15.53 -46.53 -10.95
CA ALA A 115 -14.33 -46.17 -10.19
C ALA A 115 -13.79 -44.78 -10.55
N SER A 116 -14.13 -44.26 -11.73
CA SER A 116 -13.86 -42.88 -12.15
C SER A 116 -14.97 -42.41 -13.08
N ASN A 117 -15.13 -41.10 -13.21
CA ASN A 117 -16.09 -40.47 -14.13
C ASN A 117 -15.37 -39.98 -15.40
N LEU A 118 -16.13 -39.59 -16.42
CA LEU A 118 -15.55 -39.21 -17.72
C LEU A 118 -14.59 -38.00 -17.62
N ALA A 119 -14.68 -37.17 -16.57
CA ALA A 119 -13.95 -35.91 -16.46
C ALA A 119 -12.60 -36.08 -15.81
N THR A 120 -12.58 -36.86 -14.73
CA THR A 120 -11.34 -37.34 -14.16
C THR A 120 -10.54 -38.09 -15.23
N ILE A 121 -11.21 -38.90 -16.06
CA ILE A 121 -10.58 -39.57 -17.20
C ILE A 121 -10.04 -38.57 -18.25
N ALA A 122 -10.79 -37.51 -18.58
CA ALA A 122 -10.33 -36.48 -19.52
C ALA A 122 -9.05 -35.79 -19.06
N LEU A 123 -8.98 -35.45 -17.77
CA LEU A 123 -7.81 -34.84 -17.16
C LEU A 123 -6.64 -35.82 -17.08
N GLU A 124 -6.87 -37.08 -16.70
CA GLU A 124 -5.85 -38.13 -16.71
C GLU A 124 -5.28 -38.37 -18.12
N ILE A 125 -6.11 -38.28 -19.16
CA ILE A 125 -5.67 -38.38 -20.55
C ILE A 125 -4.83 -37.16 -20.95
N ALA A 126 -5.26 -35.95 -20.61
CA ALA A 126 -4.51 -34.71 -20.87
C ALA A 126 -3.16 -34.69 -20.13
N LYS A 127 -3.18 -35.04 -18.83
CA LYS A 127 -2.01 -35.28 -17.98
C LYS A 127 -1.24 -36.56 -18.33
N GLY A 128 -1.58 -37.24 -19.42
CA GLY A 128 -0.83 -38.37 -19.97
C GLY A 128 -0.27 -38.08 -21.36
N ALA A 129 -0.49 -36.86 -21.88
CA ALA A 129 -0.06 -36.46 -23.21
C ALA A 129 1.47 -36.41 -23.31
N THR A 130 2.03 -37.02 -24.35
CA THR A 130 3.48 -37.00 -24.60
C THR A 130 3.76 -36.88 -26.10
N GLY A 131 4.95 -36.41 -26.47
CA GLY A 131 5.38 -36.30 -27.87
C GLY A 131 4.39 -35.49 -28.72
N LYS A 132 3.86 -36.10 -29.79
CA LYS A 132 2.93 -35.40 -30.69
C LYS A 132 1.62 -34.98 -30.04
N ASP A 133 1.12 -35.77 -29.09
CA ASP A 133 -0.14 -35.47 -28.42
C ASP A 133 -0.01 -34.24 -27.51
N LEU A 134 1.16 -34.10 -26.87
CA LEU A 134 1.49 -32.90 -26.09
C LEU A 134 1.55 -31.67 -27.00
N ASN A 135 2.25 -31.75 -28.14
CA ASN A 135 2.32 -30.62 -29.08
C ASN A 135 0.95 -30.20 -29.64
N VAL A 136 0.05 -31.16 -29.90
CA VAL A 136 -1.32 -30.84 -30.33
C VAL A 136 -2.08 -30.13 -29.21
N LEU A 137 -1.99 -30.64 -27.97
CA LEU A 137 -2.67 -30.05 -26.81
C LEU A 137 -2.15 -28.64 -26.51
N SER A 138 -0.84 -28.43 -26.48
CA SER A 138 -0.22 -27.12 -26.23
C SER A 138 -0.62 -26.10 -27.30
N ASN A 139 -0.58 -26.47 -28.59
CA ASN A 139 -1.03 -25.57 -29.65
C ASN A 139 -2.52 -25.25 -29.54
N LYS A 140 -3.35 -26.19 -29.09
CA LYS A 140 -4.79 -25.95 -28.87
C LYS A 140 -5.05 -25.03 -27.69
N LEU A 141 -4.27 -25.12 -26.62
CA LEU A 141 -4.36 -24.22 -25.48
C LEU A 141 -3.99 -22.79 -25.90
N LEU A 142 -2.86 -22.61 -26.58
CA LEU A 142 -2.47 -21.30 -27.14
C LEU A 142 -3.54 -20.71 -28.08
N ALA A 143 -4.10 -21.53 -28.97
CA ALA A 143 -5.20 -21.10 -29.85
C ALA A 143 -6.48 -20.74 -29.08
N ALA A 144 -6.73 -21.37 -27.94
CA ALA A 144 -7.90 -21.16 -27.11
C ALA A 144 -7.76 -19.90 -26.25
N ASP A 145 -6.58 -19.67 -25.68
CA ASP A 145 -6.29 -18.49 -24.85
C ASP A 145 -6.30 -17.23 -25.71
N TYR A 146 -5.64 -17.27 -26.87
CA TYR A 146 -5.70 -16.19 -27.86
C TYR A 146 -7.14 -15.80 -28.21
N PHE A 147 -7.99 -16.80 -28.50
CA PHE A 147 -9.37 -16.54 -28.86
C PHE A 147 -10.18 -15.97 -27.69
N THR A 148 -10.00 -16.52 -26.48
CA THR A 148 -10.74 -16.08 -25.29
C THR A 148 -10.36 -14.65 -24.93
N SER A 149 -9.08 -14.30 -24.97
CA SER A 149 -8.59 -12.94 -24.73
C SER A 149 -9.06 -11.96 -25.81
N ALA A 150 -8.95 -12.32 -27.09
CA ALA A 150 -9.39 -11.44 -28.18
C ALA A 150 -10.90 -11.16 -28.14
N ILE A 151 -11.73 -12.13 -27.73
CA ILE A 151 -13.16 -11.92 -27.49
C ILE A 151 -13.43 -10.90 -26.38
N LYS A 152 -12.65 -10.95 -25.29
CA LYS A 152 -12.72 -9.98 -24.17
C LYS A 152 -12.28 -8.59 -24.63
N THR A 153 -11.09 -8.47 -25.21
CA THR A 153 -10.50 -7.19 -25.65
C THR A 153 -11.33 -6.47 -26.70
N GLU A 154 -11.88 -7.20 -27.67
CA GLU A 154 -12.69 -6.61 -28.75
C GLU A 154 -14.18 -6.46 -28.39
N ASN A 155 -14.58 -6.80 -27.16
CA ASN A 155 -15.95 -6.72 -26.66
C ASN A 155 -16.98 -7.43 -27.58
N LYS A 156 -16.75 -8.70 -27.90
CA LYS A 156 -17.53 -9.48 -28.87
C LYS A 156 -18.38 -10.56 -28.20
N GLN A 157 -19.57 -10.83 -28.75
CA GLN A 157 -20.45 -11.87 -28.19
C GLN A 157 -19.93 -13.30 -28.40
N TYR A 158 -19.78 -14.05 -27.31
CA TYR A 158 -19.62 -15.50 -27.33
C TYR A 158 -21.00 -16.18 -27.27
N SER A 159 -21.56 -16.60 -28.41
CA SER A 159 -22.93 -17.14 -28.49
C SER A 159 -23.04 -18.50 -29.19
N THR A 160 -24.19 -19.16 -29.09
CA THR A 160 -24.46 -20.43 -29.78
C THR A 160 -24.23 -20.42 -31.31
N GLU A 161 -24.29 -19.25 -31.95
CA GLU A 161 -24.04 -19.11 -33.40
C GLU A 161 -22.54 -19.15 -33.75
N SER A 162 -21.66 -18.71 -32.83
CA SER A 162 -20.20 -18.73 -33.00
C SER A 162 -19.56 -20.07 -32.59
N ILE A 163 -20.23 -20.85 -31.73
CA ILE A 163 -19.72 -22.12 -31.19
C ILE A 163 -19.29 -23.13 -32.28
N ASN A 164 -20.04 -23.28 -33.37
CA ASN A 164 -19.73 -24.29 -34.40
C ASN A 164 -18.48 -23.95 -35.24
N PRO A 165 -18.35 -22.71 -35.76
CA PRO A 165 -17.07 -22.23 -36.31
C PRO A 165 -15.92 -22.40 -35.32
N ILE A 166 -16.17 -22.11 -34.03
CA ILE A 166 -15.14 -22.20 -33.01
C ILE A 166 -14.59 -23.62 -32.85
N LYS A 167 -15.50 -24.59 -32.63
CA LYS A 167 -15.13 -26.00 -32.54
C LYS A 167 -14.38 -26.47 -33.80
N SER A 168 -14.76 -25.96 -34.97
CA SER A 168 -14.15 -26.35 -36.25
C SER A 168 -12.72 -25.82 -36.44
N ILE A 169 -12.41 -24.62 -35.98
CA ILE A 169 -11.06 -24.05 -36.10
C ILE A 169 -10.12 -24.77 -35.14
N LEU A 170 -10.53 -24.93 -33.88
CA LEU A 170 -9.73 -25.61 -32.86
C LEU A 170 -9.47 -27.09 -33.19
N ALA A 171 -10.43 -27.78 -33.82
CA ALA A 171 -10.25 -29.16 -34.27
C ALA A 171 -9.18 -29.35 -35.36
N ASN A 172 -8.78 -28.29 -36.07
CA ASN A 172 -7.74 -28.36 -37.11
C ASN A 172 -6.33 -28.02 -36.60
N VAL A 173 -6.22 -27.54 -35.36
CA VAL A 173 -4.93 -27.27 -34.72
C VAL A 173 -4.21 -28.60 -34.46
N SER A 174 -2.99 -28.74 -34.99
CA SER A 174 -2.19 -29.98 -35.02
C SER A 174 -0.84 -29.81 -34.31
N ASP A 175 0.05 -30.80 -34.41
CA ASP A 175 1.42 -30.78 -33.84
C ASP A 175 2.36 -29.78 -34.55
N LYS A 176 1.86 -28.99 -35.52
CA LYS A 176 2.63 -28.08 -36.36
C LYS A 176 2.27 -26.63 -36.10
N SER A 177 3.28 -25.77 -35.93
CA SER A 177 3.13 -24.32 -35.78
C SER A 177 2.29 -23.67 -36.87
N ALA A 178 2.49 -24.06 -38.14
CA ALA A 178 1.70 -23.52 -39.26
C ALA A 178 0.17 -23.76 -39.13
N SER A 179 -0.27 -24.74 -38.34
CA SER A 179 -1.71 -24.94 -38.07
C SER A 179 -2.25 -24.05 -36.96
N LEU A 180 -1.37 -23.57 -36.06
CA LEU A 180 -1.68 -22.57 -35.03
C LEU A 180 -1.77 -21.18 -35.67
N ASP A 181 -0.81 -20.80 -36.52
CA ASP A 181 -0.84 -19.52 -37.24
C ASP A 181 -2.10 -19.40 -38.13
N ALA A 182 -2.48 -20.51 -38.76
CA ALA A 182 -3.71 -20.59 -39.53
C ALA A 182 -4.97 -20.47 -38.64
N ALA A 183 -4.92 -20.92 -37.40
CA ALA A 183 -6.02 -20.77 -36.45
C ALA A 183 -6.18 -19.31 -36.00
N TYR A 184 -5.09 -18.60 -35.70
CA TYR A 184 -5.12 -17.17 -35.38
C TYR A 184 -5.75 -16.33 -36.49
N GLY A 185 -5.28 -16.49 -37.74
CA GLY A 185 -5.87 -15.74 -38.85
C GLY A 185 -7.36 -16.06 -39.09
N LEU A 186 -7.80 -17.30 -38.83
CA LEU A 186 -9.21 -17.68 -38.90
C LEU A 186 -10.02 -17.14 -37.70
N TRP A 187 -9.38 -16.94 -36.55
CA TRP A 187 -9.98 -16.30 -35.38
C TRP A 187 -10.18 -14.81 -35.59
N ASP A 188 -9.19 -14.09 -36.08
CA ASP A 188 -9.30 -12.66 -36.38
C ASP A 188 -10.44 -12.39 -37.37
N ASP A 189 -10.50 -13.20 -38.43
CA ASP A 189 -11.60 -13.15 -39.40
C ASP A 189 -12.96 -13.44 -38.75
N LEU A 190 -13.04 -14.39 -37.82
CA LEU A 190 -14.28 -14.72 -37.13
C LEU A 190 -14.71 -13.59 -36.19
N ILE A 191 -13.81 -13.12 -35.32
CA ILE A 191 -14.02 -12.12 -34.28
C ILE A 191 -14.42 -10.78 -34.89
N THR A 192 -13.76 -10.37 -35.98
CA THR A 192 -14.11 -9.16 -36.74
C THR A 192 -15.58 -9.19 -37.18
N ASN A 193 -16.12 -10.37 -37.49
CA ASN A 193 -17.49 -10.55 -37.97
C ASN A 193 -18.51 -10.87 -36.87
N LEU A 194 -18.09 -11.00 -35.61
CA LEU A 194 -19.01 -11.17 -34.48
C LEU A 194 -19.67 -9.85 -34.09
N PRO A 195 -20.94 -9.88 -33.67
CA PRO A 195 -21.59 -8.70 -33.11
C PRO A 195 -20.90 -8.29 -31.80
N ALA A 196 -20.82 -6.98 -31.56
CA ALA A 196 -20.38 -6.44 -30.27
C ALA A 196 -21.34 -6.89 -29.16
N GLU A 197 -20.83 -7.10 -27.96
CA GLU A 197 -21.63 -7.47 -26.81
C GLU A 197 -22.57 -6.33 -26.43
N ALA A 198 -23.88 -6.56 -26.61
CA ALA A 198 -24.87 -5.63 -26.13
C ALA A 198 -24.96 -5.76 -24.61
N HIS A 199 -24.41 -4.79 -23.88
CA HIS A 199 -24.80 -4.55 -22.49
C HIS A 199 -26.28 -4.17 -22.50
N ALA A 200 -27.14 -5.17 -22.38
CA ALA A 200 -28.51 -4.92 -22.04
C ALA A 200 -28.49 -4.25 -20.67
N GLN A 201 -28.85 -2.96 -20.61
CA GLN A 201 -29.38 -2.40 -19.38
C GLN A 201 -30.57 -3.28 -18.97
N VAL A 202 -30.33 -4.18 -18.02
CA VAL A 202 -31.37 -5.05 -17.48
C VAL A 202 -32.30 -4.19 -16.63
N LYS A 203 -33.35 -3.68 -17.29
CA LYS A 203 -34.63 -3.40 -16.66
C LYS A 203 -35.35 -4.74 -16.47
N GLY A 204 -35.20 -5.36 -15.30
CA GLY A 204 -35.94 -6.59 -14.99
C GLY A 204 -35.49 -7.34 -13.73
N GLU A 205 -35.88 -6.80 -12.58
CA GLU A 205 -36.30 -7.50 -11.34
C GLU A 205 -35.43 -8.65 -10.81
N GLY A 206 -34.37 -8.24 -10.12
CA GLY A 206 -33.59 -9.01 -9.14
C GLY A 206 -32.58 -8.07 -8.45
N ARG A 207 -33.06 -6.90 -8.01
CA ARG A 207 -32.23 -5.83 -7.42
C ARG A 207 -32.60 -5.65 -5.96
N ILE A 208 -31.61 -5.67 -5.07
CA ILE A 208 -31.76 -5.25 -3.68
C ILE A 208 -31.48 -3.74 -3.66
N ASP A 209 -32.55 -2.94 -3.65
CA ASP A 209 -32.44 -1.50 -3.40
C ASP A 209 -32.23 -1.29 -1.88
N LEU A 210 -31.02 -0.90 -1.47
CA LEU A 210 -30.72 -0.51 -0.09
C LEU A 210 -30.92 1.00 0.06
N SER A 211 -32.07 1.41 0.62
CA SER A 211 -32.32 2.80 1.00
C SER A 211 -32.56 2.90 2.51
N PHE A 212 -31.73 3.68 3.21
CA PHE A 212 -31.96 4.04 4.60
C PHE A 212 -32.72 5.37 4.66
N SER A 213 -33.97 5.34 5.14
CA SER A 213 -34.63 6.54 5.68
C SER A 213 -35.24 6.20 7.03
N GLY A 214 -34.93 7.05 8.02
CA GLY A 214 -35.15 6.82 9.45
C GLY A 214 -36.62 6.89 9.91
N ASP A 215 -37.50 6.03 9.41
CA ASP A 215 -38.83 5.85 9.99
C ASP A 215 -39.14 4.35 10.23
N GLN A 216 -39.22 4.01 11.51
CA GLN A 216 -39.61 2.68 11.96
C GLN A 216 -41.10 2.45 11.70
N THR A 217 -41.44 1.56 10.76
CA THR A 217 -42.44 0.48 10.90
C THR A 217 -42.86 -0.10 9.54
N LYS A 218 -42.56 -1.39 9.33
CA LYS A 218 -43.03 -2.27 8.24
C LYS A 218 -42.49 -1.97 6.83
N ALA A 219 -41.50 -2.74 6.41
CA ALA A 219 -41.36 -3.08 4.99
C ALA A 219 -42.48 -4.09 4.61
N SER A 220 -43.51 -3.62 3.89
CA SER A 220 -44.46 -4.53 3.23
C SER A 220 -43.94 -4.86 1.83
N ILE A 221 -43.63 -6.13 1.59
CA ILE A 221 -43.31 -6.66 0.26
C ILE A 221 -44.61 -6.71 -0.57
N SER A 222 -44.70 -5.96 -1.67
CA SER A 222 -45.78 -6.15 -2.65
C SER A 222 -45.32 -7.10 -3.75
N GLY A 223 -45.54 -8.39 -3.53
CA GLY A 223 -45.29 -9.44 -4.53
C GLY A 223 -44.96 -10.75 -3.85
N GLY A 224 -46.00 -11.51 -3.49
CA GLY A 224 -45.88 -12.66 -2.60
C GLY A 224 -44.91 -13.73 -3.10
N VAL A 225 -43.85 -13.96 -2.33
CA VAL A 225 -43.23 -15.27 -2.14
C VAL A 225 -43.29 -15.55 -0.64
N HIS A 226 -43.98 -16.63 -0.30
CA HIS A 226 -44.02 -17.16 1.06
C HIS A 226 -42.80 -18.07 1.18
N ILE A 227 -41.81 -17.68 1.98
CA ILE A 227 -40.65 -18.52 2.28
C ILE A 227 -40.83 -19.05 3.70
N GLU A 228 -40.76 -20.37 3.85
CA GLU A 228 -40.83 -21.06 5.14
C GLU A 228 -39.55 -20.75 5.95
N PRO A 229 -39.60 -20.68 7.29
CA PRO A 229 -38.41 -20.42 8.10
C PRO A 229 -37.47 -21.63 8.03
N GLY A 230 -36.27 -21.48 7.44
CA GLY A 230 -35.22 -22.50 7.50
C GLY A 230 -34.24 -22.62 6.33
N GLU A 231 -34.30 -21.80 5.28
CA GLU A 231 -33.28 -21.79 4.22
C GLU A 231 -32.78 -20.35 4.05
N PHE A 232 -31.48 -20.14 4.31
CA PHE A 232 -30.68 -18.91 4.38
C PHE A 232 -30.22 -18.61 5.82
N SER A 233 -29.05 -19.15 6.15
CA SER A 233 -28.18 -18.65 7.21
C SER A 233 -26.90 -18.20 6.51
N VAL A 234 -26.74 -16.89 6.31
CA VAL A 234 -25.40 -16.33 6.11
C VAL A 234 -24.83 -16.25 7.52
N GLN A 235 -23.83 -17.09 7.82
CA GLN A 235 -23.18 -17.07 9.13
C GLN A 235 -21.89 -16.27 9.00
N THR A 236 -21.53 -15.54 10.05
CA THR A 236 -20.25 -14.82 10.23
C THR A 236 -18.99 -15.72 10.26
N ILE A 237 -19.08 -16.94 9.71
CA ILE A 237 -17.99 -17.92 9.71
C ILE A 237 -16.89 -17.50 8.74
N GLU A 238 -17.23 -16.91 7.59
CA GLU A 238 -16.23 -16.59 6.56
C GLU A 238 -15.31 -15.44 6.99
N SER A 239 -15.84 -14.40 7.64
CA SER A 239 -15.02 -13.32 8.23
C SER A 239 -13.93 -13.85 9.18
N ASN A 240 -14.26 -14.79 10.07
CA ASN A 240 -13.31 -15.35 11.04
C ASN A 240 -12.24 -16.20 10.39
N ASP A 241 -12.61 -16.96 9.35
CA ASP A 241 -11.67 -17.76 8.57
C ASP A 241 -10.73 -16.86 7.75
N ILE A 242 -11.25 -15.80 7.09
CA ILE A 242 -10.46 -14.85 6.29
C ILE A 242 -9.37 -14.17 7.13
N ILE A 243 -9.69 -13.73 8.35
CA ILE A 243 -8.71 -13.09 9.23
C ILE A 243 -7.87 -14.08 10.06
N GLY A 244 -8.07 -15.39 9.91
CA GLY A 244 -7.35 -16.42 10.68
C GLY A 244 -7.71 -16.49 12.17
N LEU A 245 -8.83 -15.91 12.60
CA LEU A 245 -9.28 -15.90 14.01
C LEU A 245 -9.61 -17.31 14.50
N ASP A 246 -10.26 -18.11 13.66
CA ASP A 246 -10.66 -19.48 14.00
C ASP A 246 -9.43 -20.38 14.22
N ASP A 247 -8.39 -20.19 13.42
CA ASP A 247 -7.12 -20.91 13.58
C ASP A 247 -6.36 -20.44 14.82
N PHE A 248 -6.32 -19.13 15.07
CA PHE A 248 -5.73 -18.57 16.29
C PHE A 248 -6.38 -19.16 17.54
N ALA A 249 -7.71 -19.19 17.59
CA ALA A 249 -8.46 -19.72 18.74
C ALA A 249 -8.24 -21.22 18.96
N ARG A 250 -7.90 -21.97 17.91
CA ARG A 250 -7.62 -23.42 17.96
C ARG A 250 -6.17 -23.72 18.35
N ASP A 251 -5.23 -22.79 18.18
CA ASP A 251 -3.81 -23.03 18.45
C ASP A 251 -3.54 -23.19 19.97
N PRO A 252 -2.93 -24.31 20.40
CA PRO A 252 -2.59 -24.53 21.80
C PRO A 252 -1.72 -23.46 22.46
N ARG A 253 -0.89 -22.75 21.69
CA ARG A 253 -0.01 -21.67 22.19
C ARG A 253 -0.81 -20.44 22.61
N PHE A 254 -1.96 -20.22 21.99
CA PHE A 254 -2.78 -19.03 22.18
C PHE A 254 -4.05 -19.29 22.98
N GLN A 255 -4.23 -20.51 23.51
CA GLN A 255 -5.37 -20.85 24.36
C GLN A 255 -5.50 -19.92 25.57
N GLY A 256 -6.74 -19.47 25.81
CA GLY A 256 -7.07 -18.56 26.92
C GLY A 256 -6.82 -17.08 26.62
N LEU A 257 -6.43 -16.74 25.38
CA LEU A 257 -6.41 -15.37 24.90
C LEU A 257 -7.77 -15.06 24.27
N ASP A 258 -8.62 -14.38 25.03
CA ASP A 258 -9.97 -13.96 24.60
C ASP A 258 -10.28 -12.50 24.98
N GLY A 259 -9.30 -11.77 25.53
CA GLY A 259 -9.44 -10.43 26.07
C GLY A 259 -9.89 -10.35 27.53
N GLU A 260 -10.10 -11.48 28.24
CA GLU A 260 -10.45 -11.45 29.66
C GLU A 260 -9.44 -10.61 30.48
N GLY A 261 -9.96 -9.63 31.22
CA GLY A 261 -9.17 -8.71 32.05
C GLY A 261 -8.78 -7.39 31.37
N TYR A 262 -9.06 -7.24 30.08
CA TYR A 262 -8.78 -6.02 29.30
C TYR A 262 -10.09 -5.32 28.92
N SER A 263 -10.03 -4.01 28.68
CA SER A 263 -11.19 -3.23 28.26
C SER A 263 -11.02 -2.64 26.87
N ILE A 264 -12.09 -2.67 26.09
CA ILE A 264 -12.24 -1.95 24.83
C ILE A 264 -13.29 -0.86 24.97
N VAL A 265 -12.98 0.33 24.48
CA VAL A 265 -13.91 1.45 24.44
C VAL A 265 -14.56 1.51 23.07
N ILE A 266 -15.88 1.66 23.04
CA ILE A 266 -16.68 1.87 21.83
C ILE A 266 -17.22 3.31 21.87
N LEU A 267 -16.70 4.19 20.99
CA LEU A 267 -17.22 5.54 20.75
C LEU A 267 -18.20 5.48 19.58
N ASP A 268 -19.51 5.47 19.86
CA ASP A 268 -20.54 5.29 18.83
C ASP A 268 -21.90 5.91 19.23
N THR A 269 -22.99 5.37 18.69
CA THR A 269 -24.41 5.72 18.90
C THR A 269 -25.01 5.19 20.20
N GLY A 270 -24.23 4.45 20.99
CA GLY A 270 -24.67 3.78 22.21
C GLY A 270 -24.46 2.27 22.12
N ILE A 271 -25.00 1.53 23.10
CA ILE A 271 -25.05 0.07 23.10
C ILE A 271 -26.35 -0.43 23.75
N ASP A 272 -26.94 -1.52 23.25
CA ASP A 272 -27.95 -2.26 24.00
C ASP A 272 -27.29 -2.95 25.20
N LEU A 273 -27.48 -2.34 26.38
CA LEU A 273 -26.80 -2.71 27.61
C LEU A 273 -27.14 -4.13 28.10
N ASP A 274 -28.29 -4.70 27.74
CA ASP A 274 -28.73 -6.02 28.20
C ASP A 274 -28.79 -7.05 27.05
N HIS A 275 -28.09 -6.77 25.94
CA HIS A 275 -28.07 -7.70 24.82
C HIS A 275 -27.32 -8.99 25.20
N PRO A 276 -27.89 -10.19 24.93
CA PRO A 276 -27.30 -11.46 25.35
C PRO A 276 -25.91 -11.74 24.75
N PHE A 277 -25.55 -11.07 23.65
CA PHE A 277 -24.21 -11.19 23.05
C PHE A 277 -23.12 -10.64 23.97
N PHE A 278 -23.41 -9.62 24.77
CA PHE A 278 -22.41 -9.03 25.67
C PHE A 278 -22.25 -9.82 26.96
N GLY A 279 -22.96 -10.93 27.13
CA GLY A 279 -22.87 -11.81 28.28
C GLY A 279 -24.06 -11.67 29.23
N PRO A 280 -24.03 -12.39 30.36
CA PRO A 280 -25.14 -12.40 31.30
C PRO A 280 -25.15 -11.14 32.17
N ASP A 281 -26.32 -10.53 32.34
CA ASP A 281 -26.64 -9.69 33.49
C ASP A 281 -27.01 -10.59 34.69
N ARG A 282 -26.03 -10.87 35.57
CA ARG A 282 -26.26 -11.73 36.74
C ARG A 282 -26.91 -11.00 37.90
N ASN A 283 -26.78 -9.68 37.93
CA ASN A 283 -27.23 -8.85 39.04
C ASN A 283 -28.68 -8.33 38.80
N ASN A 284 -29.18 -8.47 37.56
CA ASN A 284 -30.48 -8.07 37.04
C ASN A 284 -30.73 -6.55 37.14
N ASP A 285 -29.72 -5.73 36.88
CA ASP A 285 -29.80 -4.26 36.81
C ASP A 285 -30.11 -3.72 35.41
N GLY A 286 -30.18 -4.60 34.41
CA GLY A 286 -30.40 -4.25 33.00
C GLY A 286 -29.12 -3.90 32.27
N VAL A 287 -27.96 -4.27 32.79
CA VAL A 287 -26.65 -4.10 32.16
C VAL A 287 -25.88 -5.42 32.23
N SER A 288 -25.35 -5.86 31.10
CA SER A 288 -24.47 -7.02 31.04
C SER A 288 -23.26 -6.80 31.95
N ASP A 289 -22.89 -7.84 32.71
CA ASP A 289 -21.75 -7.76 33.64
C ASP A 289 -20.41 -7.40 32.95
N ARG A 290 -20.29 -7.59 31.62
CA ARG A 290 -19.08 -7.20 30.85
C ARG A 290 -19.09 -5.74 30.42
N ILE A 291 -20.23 -5.05 30.48
CA ILE A 291 -20.29 -3.60 30.23
C ILE A 291 -19.96 -2.91 31.55
N VAL A 292 -18.69 -2.58 31.73
CA VAL A 292 -18.13 -2.13 33.02
C VAL A 292 -18.29 -0.63 33.25
N TYR A 293 -18.52 0.12 32.18
CA TYR A 293 -18.85 1.55 32.23
C TYR A 293 -19.65 1.95 31.00
N HIS A 294 -20.54 2.91 31.17
CA HIS A 294 -21.23 3.55 30.06
C HIS A 294 -21.57 5.01 30.38
N ALA A 295 -21.47 5.89 29.38
CA ALA A 295 -21.83 7.30 29.52
C ALA A 295 -22.26 7.94 28.19
N ASP A 296 -23.20 8.87 28.28
CA ASP A 296 -23.67 9.69 27.16
C ASP A 296 -22.95 11.04 27.19
N PHE A 297 -22.19 11.32 26.12
CA PHE A 297 -21.49 12.59 25.90
C PHE A 297 -22.23 13.50 24.93
N THR A 298 -23.34 13.05 24.34
CA THR A 298 -24.11 13.85 23.38
C THR A 298 -24.86 14.99 24.05
N ASP A 299 -25.29 15.94 23.23
CA ASP A 299 -26.17 17.03 23.67
C ASP A 299 -27.66 16.60 23.68
N ASP A 300 -27.99 15.33 23.44
CA ASP A 300 -29.38 14.85 23.35
C ASP A 300 -30.07 14.72 24.73
N TYR A 301 -29.31 14.86 25.83
CA TYR A 301 -29.77 14.99 27.22
C TYR A 301 -30.73 13.89 27.71
N ASP A 302 -30.78 12.72 27.09
CA ASP A 302 -31.63 11.62 27.56
C ASP A 302 -30.99 10.82 28.72
N ARG A 303 -29.67 10.97 28.92
CA ARG A 303 -28.87 10.36 30.00
C ARG A 303 -28.86 8.84 29.97
N THR A 304 -29.18 8.23 28.84
CA THR A 304 -29.06 6.81 28.59
C THR A 304 -28.06 6.60 27.46
N VAL A 305 -27.43 5.43 27.43
CA VAL A 305 -26.61 5.01 26.27
C VAL A 305 -27.33 3.96 25.43
N ASP A 306 -28.64 3.80 25.65
CA ASP A 306 -29.43 2.73 25.05
C ASP A 306 -29.53 2.98 23.55
N ASP A 307 -29.01 2.06 22.76
CA ASP A 307 -28.80 2.27 21.33
C ASP A 307 -30.11 2.13 20.55
N VAL A 308 -30.73 3.27 20.25
CA VAL A 308 -31.94 3.30 19.41
C VAL A 308 -31.61 3.19 17.91
N HIS A 309 -30.38 3.53 17.53
CA HIS A 309 -29.94 3.53 16.13
C HIS A 309 -29.55 2.12 15.64
N GLY A 310 -28.84 1.37 16.47
CA GLY A 310 -28.37 0.01 16.24
C GLY A 310 -26.96 -0.12 15.68
N HIS A 311 -26.28 1.01 15.43
CA HIS A 311 -24.93 0.96 14.85
C HIS A 311 -23.89 0.57 15.90
N GLY A 312 -23.90 1.21 17.07
CA GLY A 312 -22.95 0.94 18.14
C GLY A 312 -23.11 -0.44 18.74
N THR A 313 -24.34 -0.95 18.83
CA THR A 313 -24.62 -2.33 19.25
C THR A 313 -24.04 -3.36 18.27
N ASN A 314 -24.17 -3.12 16.96
CA ASN A 314 -23.58 -3.96 15.93
C ASN A 314 -22.05 -3.92 16.01
N VAL A 315 -21.45 -2.73 16.04
CA VAL A 315 -19.99 -2.50 16.14
C VAL A 315 -19.40 -3.17 17.39
N ALA A 316 -19.99 -2.95 18.56
CA ALA A 316 -19.52 -3.55 19.81
C ALA A 316 -19.57 -5.09 19.78
N SER A 317 -20.53 -5.66 19.05
CA SER A 317 -20.65 -7.12 18.94
C SER A 317 -19.55 -7.76 18.10
N ILE A 318 -19.11 -7.09 17.01
CA ILE A 318 -18.00 -7.55 16.18
C ILE A 318 -16.71 -7.57 17.01
N ALA A 319 -16.49 -6.54 17.82
CA ALA A 319 -15.30 -6.47 18.66
C ALA A 319 -15.31 -7.49 19.81
N ALA A 320 -16.45 -7.68 20.49
CA ALA A 320 -16.46 -8.31 21.82
C ALA A 320 -17.65 -9.22 22.15
N SER A 321 -18.47 -9.64 21.18
CA SER A 321 -19.56 -10.59 21.45
C SER A 321 -19.06 -11.92 22.03
N SER A 322 -19.73 -12.37 23.09
CA SER A 322 -19.55 -13.70 23.71
C SER A 322 -20.53 -14.76 23.18
N ASP A 323 -21.36 -14.41 22.20
CA ASP A 323 -22.18 -15.41 21.51
C ASP A 323 -21.29 -16.41 20.76
N ARG A 324 -21.72 -17.67 20.68
CA ARG A 324 -20.91 -18.73 20.06
C ARG A 324 -21.05 -18.80 18.55
N THR A 325 -22.15 -18.27 18.02
CA THR A 325 -22.41 -18.23 16.58
C THR A 325 -21.92 -16.92 16.01
N TYR A 326 -22.19 -15.82 16.73
CA TYR A 326 -21.76 -14.48 16.38
C TYR A 326 -20.68 -14.02 17.35
N GLN A 327 -19.58 -14.78 17.38
CA GLN A 327 -18.47 -14.51 18.29
C GLN A 327 -17.71 -13.28 17.81
N GLY A 328 -17.53 -12.30 18.70
CA GLY A 328 -16.65 -11.16 18.41
C GLY A 328 -15.20 -11.57 18.55
N VAL A 329 -14.29 -10.73 18.04
CA VAL A 329 -12.84 -11.03 18.06
C VAL A 329 -12.34 -11.28 19.48
N ALA A 330 -12.67 -10.39 20.43
CA ALA A 330 -12.29 -10.47 21.85
C ALA A 330 -13.49 -10.78 22.77
N PRO A 331 -13.98 -12.04 22.79
CA PRO A 331 -15.24 -12.43 23.43
C PRO A 331 -15.19 -12.45 24.98
N GLY A 332 -14.02 -12.22 25.59
CA GLY A 332 -13.79 -12.09 27.02
C GLY A 332 -13.56 -10.65 27.50
N ALA A 333 -13.36 -9.69 26.59
CA ALA A 333 -13.05 -8.29 26.93
C ALA A 333 -14.17 -7.59 27.72
N ASN A 334 -13.82 -6.67 28.61
CA ASN A 334 -14.80 -5.73 29.14
C ASN A 334 -15.11 -4.66 28.10
N ILE A 335 -16.36 -4.20 28.06
CA ILE A 335 -16.84 -3.19 27.13
C ILE A 335 -17.09 -1.89 27.90
N ILE A 336 -16.60 -0.79 27.36
CA ILE A 336 -16.92 0.57 27.81
C ILE A 336 -17.65 1.28 26.68
N ALA A 337 -18.91 1.64 26.90
CA ALA A 337 -19.74 2.27 25.87
C ALA A 337 -19.86 3.78 26.09
N LEU A 338 -19.22 4.57 25.24
CA LEU A 338 -19.31 6.03 25.30
C LEU A 338 -20.11 6.51 24.09
N GLN A 339 -21.32 7.01 24.34
CA GLN A 339 -22.16 7.52 23.27
C GLN A 339 -21.70 8.92 22.89
N VAL A 340 -21.24 9.08 21.65
CA VAL A 340 -20.77 10.36 21.06
C VAL A 340 -21.58 10.73 19.81
N LEU A 341 -22.35 9.79 19.27
CA LEU A 341 -23.31 10.00 18.20
C LEU A 341 -24.74 9.91 18.76
N GLY A 342 -25.59 10.87 18.38
CA GLY A 342 -26.99 10.88 18.76
C GLY A 342 -27.82 9.86 17.96
N ASN A 343 -29.14 9.87 18.18
CA ASN A 343 -30.08 8.92 17.57
C ASN A 343 -30.15 8.96 16.03
N SER A 344 -29.57 9.98 15.39
CA SER A 344 -29.46 10.08 13.93
C SER A 344 -28.17 9.47 13.36
N GLY A 345 -27.30 8.89 14.20
CA GLY A 345 -25.98 8.43 13.77
C GLY A 345 -24.99 9.58 13.53
N SER A 346 -25.22 10.75 14.13
CA SER A 346 -24.37 11.94 13.95
C SER A 346 -24.08 12.59 15.30
N GLY A 347 -22.91 13.23 15.43
CA GLY A 347 -22.46 13.89 16.65
C GLY A 347 -21.62 15.12 16.36
N ASN A 348 -21.04 15.72 17.41
CA ASN A 348 -20.11 16.83 17.29
C ASN A 348 -18.72 16.42 17.80
N SER A 349 -17.68 17.08 17.28
CA SER A 349 -16.29 16.80 17.67
C SER A 349 -16.04 17.02 19.16
N SER A 350 -16.75 17.97 19.78
CA SER A 350 -16.63 18.23 21.23
C SER A 350 -17.18 17.10 22.11
N ALA A 351 -18.06 16.23 21.63
CA ALA A 351 -18.47 15.02 22.35
C ALA A 351 -17.42 13.92 22.23
N ILE A 352 -16.84 13.75 21.05
CA ILE A 352 -15.73 12.80 20.80
C ILE A 352 -14.53 13.18 21.67
N GLU A 353 -14.16 14.45 21.66
CA GLU A 353 -13.08 15.03 22.45
C GLU A 353 -13.23 14.73 23.95
N ARG A 354 -14.36 15.12 24.54
CA ARG A 354 -14.65 14.85 25.97
C ARG A 354 -14.65 13.36 26.31
N ALA A 355 -15.08 12.51 25.36
CA ALA A 355 -15.06 11.07 25.55
C ALA A 355 -13.62 10.55 25.53
N LEU A 356 -12.77 10.97 24.59
CA LEU A 356 -11.36 10.59 24.52
C LEU A 356 -10.59 11.06 25.78
N GLN A 357 -10.83 12.28 26.25
CA GLN A 357 -10.28 12.79 27.52
C GLN A 357 -10.70 11.92 28.72
N TRP A 358 -11.95 11.45 28.74
CA TRP A 358 -12.40 10.49 29.75
C TRP A 358 -11.64 9.17 29.62
N VAL A 359 -11.39 8.67 28.41
CA VAL A 359 -10.62 7.44 28.18
C VAL A 359 -9.20 7.60 28.71
N VAL A 360 -8.49 8.68 28.37
CA VAL A 360 -7.14 8.98 28.86
C VAL A 360 -7.11 8.95 30.39
N TYR A 361 -8.06 9.61 31.05
CA TYR A 361 -8.13 9.68 32.52
C TYR A 361 -8.41 8.33 33.18
N ASN A 362 -9.11 7.42 32.49
CA ASN A 362 -9.61 6.17 33.05
C ASN A 362 -8.89 4.92 32.51
N ALA A 363 -7.92 5.08 31.62
CA ALA A 363 -7.21 4.00 30.94
C ALA A 363 -6.63 2.96 31.90
N GLU A 364 -5.87 3.41 32.91
CA GLU A 364 -5.28 2.51 33.92
C GLU A 364 -6.36 1.86 34.79
N ALA A 365 -7.39 2.63 35.19
CA ALA A 365 -8.42 2.16 36.13
C ALA A 365 -9.27 1.02 35.57
N TYR A 366 -9.55 1.04 34.26
CA TYR A 366 -10.31 -0.02 33.59
C TYR A 366 -9.46 -0.96 32.75
N ASN A 367 -8.13 -0.82 32.77
CA ASN A 367 -7.23 -1.60 31.92
C ASN A 367 -7.59 -1.50 30.42
N ILE A 368 -7.80 -0.27 29.95
CA ILE A 368 -8.15 0.01 28.55
C ILE A 368 -6.93 -0.26 27.67
N VAL A 369 -7.14 -0.89 26.52
CA VAL A 369 -6.09 -1.18 25.51
C VAL A 369 -6.45 -0.73 24.10
N ALA A 370 -7.75 -0.56 23.81
CA ALA A 370 -8.23 -0.20 22.49
C ALA A 370 -9.39 0.79 22.58
N VAL A 371 -9.44 1.74 21.64
CA VAL A 371 -10.57 2.65 21.42
C VAL A 371 -11.05 2.49 20.00
N ASN A 372 -12.24 1.93 19.81
CA ASN A 372 -12.87 1.81 18.50
C ASN A 372 -13.70 3.06 18.19
N MET A 373 -13.40 3.70 17.06
CA MET A 373 -14.09 4.85 16.50
C MET A 373 -14.57 4.52 15.09
N SER A 374 -15.73 3.85 15.02
CA SER A 374 -16.41 3.51 13.76
C SER A 374 -17.18 4.72 13.20
N LEU A 375 -16.52 5.88 13.14
CA LEU A 375 -17.08 7.19 12.79
C LEU A 375 -16.09 8.00 11.95
N GLY A 376 -16.59 9.04 11.29
CA GLY A 376 -15.76 9.97 10.51
C GLY A 376 -16.32 11.39 10.54
N MET A 377 -15.43 12.36 10.42
CA MET A 377 -15.72 13.79 10.33
C MET A 377 -15.66 14.30 8.87
N GLY A 378 -15.62 13.36 7.92
CA GLY A 378 -15.48 13.61 6.48
C GLY A 378 -14.04 13.82 6.03
N GLY A 379 -13.89 14.21 4.76
CA GLY A 379 -12.59 14.45 4.14
C GLY A 379 -12.01 13.23 3.41
N ASN A 380 -10.98 13.49 2.61
CA ASN A 380 -10.26 12.47 1.85
C ASN A 380 -8.76 12.83 1.87
N TYR A 381 -8.11 12.53 2.98
CA TYR A 381 -6.72 12.90 3.23
C TYR A 381 -5.80 11.78 2.76
N ASN A 382 -4.92 12.09 1.81
CA ASN A 382 -3.86 11.17 1.34
C ASN A 382 -2.49 11.46 1.99
N GLN A 383 -2.50 12.18 3.10
CA GLN A 383 -1.35 12.52 3.95
C GLN A 383 -1.82 12.64 5.39
N TYR A 384 -0.93 12.40 6.36
CA TYR A 384 -1.28 12.48 7.76
C TYR A 384 -1.81 13.89 8.11
N SER A 385 -2.90 13.92 8.86
CA SER A 385 -3.45 15.18 9.37
C SER A 385 -2.45 15.88 10.30
N PRO A 386 -2.40 17.22 10.32
CA PRO A 386 -1.50 17.94 11.22
C PRO A 386 -1.75 17.60 12.70
N ASP A 387 -0.67 17.56 13.48
CA ASP A 387 -0.72 17.36 14.95
C ASP A 387 -1.52 18.46 15.68
N SER A 388 -1.89 19.56 15.00
CA SER A 388 -2.72 20.65 15.54
C SER A 388 -4.24 20.43 15.37
N THR A 389 -4.66 19.27 14.85
CA THR A 389 -6.09 18.93 14.78
C THR A 389 -6.66 18.63 16.17
N SER A 390 -7.94 18.93 16.36
CA SER A 390 -8.55 19.07 17.70
C SER A 390 -8.72 17.79 18.52
N LEU A 391 -8.32 16.61 18.01
CA LEU A 391 -8.33 15.34 18.75
C LEU A 391 -6.93 14.69 18.82
N SER A 392 -5.94 15.30 18.16
CA SER A 392 -4.63 14.66 17.94
C SER A 392 -3.82 14.56 19.23
N ASP A 393 -3.98 15.53 20.13
CA ASP A 393 -3.38 15.52 21.46
C ASP A 393 -3.96 14.41 22.34
N GLU A 394 -5.27 14.15 22.27
CA GLU A 394 -5.89 13.00 22.92
C GLU A 394 -5.38 11.68 22.34
N PHE A 395 -5.26 11.55 21.02
CA PHE A 395 -4.71 10.33 20.39
C PHE A 395 -3.25 10.10 20.81
N GLN A 396 -2.43 11.16 20.84
CA GLN A 396 -1.07 11.08 21.34
C GLN A 396 -1.04 10.64 22.82
N ALA A 397 -1.91 11.20 23.66
CA ALA A 397 -2.01 10.84 25.07
C ALA A 397 -2.44 9.38 25.28
N LEU A 398 -3.30 8.84 24.41
CA LEU A 398 -3.68 7.42 24.43
C LEU A 398 -2.53 6.51 24.01
N VAL A 399 -1.81 6.87 22.94
CA VAL A 399 -0.63 6.13 22.45
C VAL A 399 0.47 6.09 23.51
N ASP A 400 0.71 7.20 24.23
CA ASP A 400 1.68 7.26 25.34
C ASP A 400 1.33 6.30 26.50
N LEU A 401 0.05 5.92 26.62
CA LEU A 401 -0.46 4.93 27.57
C LEU A 401 -0.50 3.50 27.00
N ASN A 402 -0.05 3.28 25.76
CA ASN A 402 -0.23 2.06 24.97
C ASN A 402 -1.72 1.65 24.90
N VAL A 403 -2.59 2.63 24.72
CA VAL A 403 -4.00 2.45 24.33
C VAL A 403 -4.10 2.81 22.87
N LEU A 404 -4.46 1.86 22.00
CA LEU A 404 -4.42 2.07 20.56
C LEU A 404 -5.78 2.56 20.05
N PRO A 405 -5.88 3.79 19.50
CA PRO A 405 -7.08 4.25 18.81
C PRO A 405 -7.21 3.56 17.44
N VAL A 406 -8.41 3.11 17.09
CA VAL A 406 -8.72 2.45 15.83
C VAL A 406 -9.89 3.18 15.17
N ALA A 407 -9.70 3.64 13.94
CA ALA A 407 -10.65 4.47 13.21
C ALA A 407 -11.01 3.84 11.86
N SER A 408 -12.27 3.99 11.46
CA SER A 408 -12.74 3.58 10.13
C SER A 408 -12.28 4.56 9.05
N ALA A 409 -11.76 4.06 7.93
CA ALA A 409 -11.21 4.87 6.84
C ALA A 409 -12.21 5.79 6.13
N GLY A 410 -13.52 5.49 6.21
CA GLY A 410 -14.57 6.24 5.54
C GLY A 410 -15.23 5.46 4.39
N ASN A 411 -16.43 5.89 3.99
CA ASN A 411 -17.27 5.16 3.02
C ASN A 411 -17.59 6.00 1.75
N ASP A 412 -16.87 7.10 1.55
CA ASP A 412 -17.17 8.09 0.50
C ASP A 412 -16.23 7.97 -0.71
N TYR A 413 -15.55 6.83 -0.89
CA TYR A 413 -14.60 6.65 -2.00
C TYR A 413 -15.27 6.83 -3.37
N TYR A 414 -16.51 6.40 -3.53
CA TYR A 414 -17.28 6.64 -4.75
C TYR A 414 -17.51 8.14 -5.06
N ASP A 415 -17.59 8.98 -4.04
CA ASP A 415 -17.78 10.42 -4.23
C ASP A 415 -16.46 11.13 -4.57
N TYR A 416 -15.34 10.64 -4.05
CA TYR A 416 -14.00 11.21 -4.29
C TYR A 416 -13.30 10.65 -5.53
N GLN A 417 -13.40 9.34 -5.78
CA GLN A 417 -12.78 8.63 -6.90
C GLN A 417 -11.24 8.76 -6.95
N GLU A 418 -10.62 8.96 -5.79
CA GLU A 418 -9.19 9.17 -5.59
C GLU A 418 -8.76 8.72 -4.18
N GLN A 419 -7.47 8.43 -4.01
CA GLN A 419 -6.92 8.00 -2.73
C GLN A 419 -7.11 9.02 -1.60
N GLY A 420 -7.40 8.51 -0.42
CA GLY A 420 -7.47 9.23 0.83
C GLY A 420 -8.36 8.52 1.86
N VAL A 421 -8.26 8.95 3.11
CA VAL A 421 -9.11 8.47 4.23
C VAL A 421 -9.72 9.66 4.97
N ALA A 422 -10.83 9.43 5.68
CA ALA A 422 -11.51 10.45 6.47
C ALA A 422 -10.78 10.72 7.79
N TYR A 423 -10.96 11.91 8.37
CA TYR A 423 -10.56 12.17 9.76
C TYR A 423 -11.58 11.54 10.73
N PRO A 424 -11.20 10.88 11.84
CA PRO A 424 -9.87 10.82 12.46
C PRO A 424 -8.92 9.74 11.92
N SER A 425 -9.33 8.91 10.96
CA SER A 425 -8.50 7.82 10.40
C SER A 425 -7.22 8.29 9.72
N SER A 426 -7.15 9.56 9.33
CA SER A 426 -5.97 10.20 8.75
C SER A 426 -4.96 10.70 9.79
N ASP A 427 -5.22 10.55 11.09
CA ASP A 427 -4.29 10.92 12.16
C ASP A 427 -3.26 9.80 12.39
N ARG A 428 -1.97 10.17 12.47
CA ARG A 428 -0.85 9.23 12.62
C ARG A 428 -0.88 8.41 13.90
N ASN A 429 -1.61 8.87 14.92
CA ASN A 429 -1.77 8.20 16.20
C ASN A 429 -3.02 7.31 16.24
N THR A 430 -3.66 7.07 15.09
CA THR A 430 -4.80 6.16 14.94
C THR A 430 -4.46 5.04 13.97
N ILE A 431 -5.03 3.86 14.20
CA ILE A 431 -4.98 2.74 13.25
C ILE A 431 -6.11 2.91 12.24
N SER A 432 -5.77 3.11 10.98
CA SER A 432 -6.69 3.40 9.88
C SER A 432 -7.16 2.13 9.18
N VAL A 433 -8.47 1.88 9.16
CA VAL A 433 -9.06 0.60 8.75
C VAL A 433 -10.02 0.70 7.56
N GLY A 434 -9.64 0.07 6.44
CA GLY A 434 -10.47 -0.12 5.24
C GLY A 434 -11.34 -1.39 5.29
N ALA A 435 -12.28 -1.54 4.35
CA ALA A 435 -13.25 -2.63 4.31
C ALA A 435 -13.16 -3.53 3.06
N THR A 436 -13.06 -4.84 3.29
CA THR A 436 -13.24 -5.89 2.27
C THR A 436 -14.57 -6.62 2.40
N PHE A 437 -14.96 -7.36 1.36
CA PHE A 437 -16.06 -8.30 1.42
C PHE A 437 -15.68 -9.57 2.19
N ASP A 438 -16.63 -10.15 2.92
CA ASP A 438 -16.44 -11.41 3.65
C ASP A 438 -17.00 -12.65 2.96
N ASP A 439 -17.81 -12.47 1.90
CA ASP A 439 -18.42 -13.54 1.08
C ASP A 439 -18.82 -12.98 -0.30
N ASN A 440 -19.16 -13.85 -1.25
CA ASN A 440 -19.81 -13.51 -2.52
C ASN A 440 -21.32 -13.33 -2.34
N LEU A 441 -21.76 -12.08 -2.31
CA LEU A 441 -23.15 -11.69 -2.18
C LEU A 441 -23.79 -11.32 -3.54
N GLY A 442 -23.02 -11.39 -4.63
CA GLY A 442 -23.40 -10.91 -5.96
C GLY A 442 -23.39 -9.38 -6.06
N ALA A 443 -24.21 -8.84 -6.96
CA ALA A 443 -24.30 -7.41 -7.22
C ALA A 443 -25.00 -6.64 -6.08
N GLY A 444 -24.49 -5.45 -5.74
CA GLY A 444 -24.99 -4.60 -4.67
C GLY A 444 -24.88 -3.11 -5.02
N ARG A 445 -25.76 -2.27 -4.47
CA ARG A 445 -25.72 -0.82 -4.68
C ARG A 445 -26.07 -0.08 -3.41
N TRP A 446 -25.28 0.93 -3.08
CA TRP A 446 -25.43 1.76 -1.88
C TRP A 446 -26.07 3.11 -2.19
N SER A 447 -26.56 3.77 -1.15
CA SER A 447 -27.21 5.08 -1.27
C SER A 447 -26.27 6.21 -1.70
N SER A 448 -24.96 6.06 -1.48
CA SER A 448 -23.93 6.98 -2.00
C SER A 448 -23.88 6.97 -3.54
N GLY A 449 -24.24 5.84 -4.15
CA GLY A 449 -24.12 5.63 -5.60
C GLY A 449 -23.08 4.58 -5.96
N SER A 450 -22.22 4.20 -5.01
CA SER A 450 -21.33 3.04 -5.08
C SER A 450 -22.12 1.79 -5.47
N GLU A 451 -21.60 1.01 -6.40
CA GLU A 451 -22.22 -0.18 -6.98
C GLU A 451 -21.14 -1.22 -7.23
N VAL A 452 -21.34 -2.43 -6.68
CA VAL A 452 -20.57 -3.62 -7.02
C VAL A 452 -21.41 -4.46 -7.98
N PHE A 453 -20.82 -4.92 -9.06
CA PHE A 453 -21.46 -5.80 -10.04
C PHE A 453 -21.26 -7.28 -9.66
N GLU A 454 -20.15 -7.61 -9.02
CA GLU A 454 -19.88 -8.93 -8.44
C GLU A 454 -18.98 -8.83 -7.21
N SER A 455 -19.52 -9.13 -6.02
CA SER A 455 -18.72 -9.26 -4.78
C SER A 455 -18.13 -10.66 -4.63
N ALA A 456 -16.99 -10.76 -3.95
CA ALA A 456 -16.43 -12.02 -3.48
C ALA A 456 -15.60 -11.75 -2.22
N ALA A 457 -15.38 -12.79 -1.41
CA ALA A 457 -14.50 -12.69 -0.25
C ALA A 457 -13.14 -12.08 -0.62
N ASP A 458 -12.59 -11.29 0.29
CA ASP A 458 -11.28 -10.61 0.17
C ASP A 458 -11.21 -9.40 -0.77
N ARG A 459 -12.24 -9.15 -1.59
CA ARG A 459 -12.28 -7.98 -2.49
C ARG A 459 -12.48 -6.68 -1.74
N ILE A 460 -11.85 -5.61 -2.21
CA ILE A 460 -12.06 -4.28 -1.64
C ILE A 460 -13.49 -3.81 -1.94
N THR A 461 -14.15 -3.25 -0.93
CA THR A 461 -15.51 -2.73 -1.13
C THR A 461 -15.47 -1.38 -1.87
N PRO A 462 -16.38 -1.12 -2.83
CA PRO A 462 -16.34 0.10 -3.65
C PRO A 462 -16.61 1.38 -2.86
N PHE A 463 -17.13 1.29 -1.64
CA PHE A 463 -17.32 2.46 -0.79
C PHE A 463 -16.07 2.76 0.06
N SER A 464 -15.20 1.78 0.32
CA SER A 464 -14.08 1.96 1.25
C SER A 464 -13.10 2.98 0.72
N GLN A 465 -12.93 4.06 1.48
CA GLN A 465 -11.79 4.96 1.31
C GLN A 465 -10.49 4.18 1.54
N ARG A 466 -9.44 4.56 0.81
CA ARG A 466 -8.18 3.81 0.69
C ARG A 466 -7.04 4.75 0.34
N SER A 467 -5.86 4.50 0.90
CA SER A 467 -4.65 5.31 0.69
C SER A 467 -3.41 4.49 0.98
N THR A 468 -2.41 4.52 0.11
CA THR A 468 -1.14 3.81 0.32
C THR A 468 -0.23 4.50 1.35
N THR A 469 -0.55 5.73 1.76
CA THR A 469 0.31 6.57 2.61
C THR A 469 -0.14 6.64 4.07
N VAL A 470 -1.46 6.67 4.31
CA VAL A 470 -2.03 6.87 5.65
C VAL A 470 -2.88 5.71 6.16
N MET A 471 -3.18 4.72 5.33
CA MET A 471 -3.91 3.54 5.77
C MET A 471 -2.96 2.51 6.40
N ASP A 472 -3.47 1.73 7.35
CA ASP A 472 -2.69 0.67 7.98
C ASP A 472 -3.10 -0.71 7.51
N ILE A 473 -4.42 -0.97 7.45
CA ILE A 473 -4.92 -2.32 7.22
C ILE A 473 -6.36 -2.32 6.69
N PHE A 474 -6.75 -3.40 6.01
CA PHE A 474 -8.13 -3.76 5.71
C PHE A 474 -8.64 -4.88 6.63
N ALA A 475 -9.95 -4.90 6.86
CA ALA A 475 -10.63 -6.01 7.51
C ALA A 475 -12.04 -6.23 6.90
N PRO A 476 -12.68 -7.38 7.17
CA PRO A 476 -14.02 -7.65 6.68
C PRO A 476 -15.03 -6.57 7.12
N GLY A 477 -15.72 -5.97 6.16
CA GLY A 477 -16.64 -4.85 6.39
C GLY A 477 -17.96 -4.94 5.63
N ALA A 478 -18.16 -5.93 4.75
CA ALA A 478 -19.43 -6.14 4.05
C ALA A 478 -19.64 -7.64 3.71
N TRP A 479 -20.71 -8.32 4.15
CA TRP A 479 -21.88 -7.91 4.92
C TRP A 479 -21.85 -8.56 6.30
N ILE A 480 -21.69 -7.76 7.35
CA ILE A 480 -21.41 -8.28 8.69
C ILE A 480 -22.67 -8.34 9.55
N GLU A 481 -23.08 -9.55 9.96
CA GLU A 481 -24.14 -9.76 10.96
C GLU A 481 -23.63 -9.54 12.39
N GLY A 482 -24.24 -8.61 13.13
CA GLY A 482 -23.92 -8.33 14.53
C GLY A 482 -25.19 -8.20 15.39
N ALA A 483 -25.03 -7.84 16.66
CA ALA A 483 -26.15 -7.65 17.58
C ALA A 483 -27.11 -6.54 17.12
N ALA A 484 -28.41 -6.75 17.34
CA ALA A 484 -29.45 -5.75 17.08
C ALA A 484 -30.02 -5.19 18.39
N PRO A 485 -30.35 -3.89 18.47
CA PRO A 485 -31.05 -3.36 19.64
C PRO A 485 -32.36 -4.07 19.94
N GLY A 486 -32.59 -4.36 21.23
CA GLY A 486 -33.76 -5.09 21.70
C GLY A 486 -33.69 -6.60 21.46
N GLY A 487 -32.55 -7.12 21.00
CA GLY A 487 -32.28 -8.55 20.81
C GLY A 487 -32.29 -9.00 19.34
N GLY A 488 -31.41 -9.95 19.03
CA GLY A 488 -31.33 -10.62 17.72
C GLY A 488 -30.09 -10.20 16.95
N VAL A 489 -30.17 -10.26 15.62
CA VAL A 489 -29.07 -9.87 14.73
C VAL A 489 -29.51 -8.84 13.70
N LEU A 490 -28.58 -7.96 13.35
CA LEU A 490 -28.70 -6.91 12.35
C LEU A 490 -27.43 -6.93 11.50
N GLY A 491 -27.61 -7.01 10.18
CA GLY A 491 -26.51 -6.97 9.25
C GLY A 491 -26.24 -5.57 8.72
N MET A 492 -24.97 -5.17 8.68
CA MET A 492 -24.51 -3.85 8.26
C MET A 492 -23.28 -3.96 7.35
N THR A 493 -23.00 -2.90 6.60
CA THR A 493 -21.85 -2.79 5.70
C THR A 493 -21.15 -1.45 5.89
N GLY A 494 -19.83 -1.44 5.97
CA GLY A 494 -19.04 -0.21 6.07
C GLY A 494 -17.64 -0.46 6.62
N THR A 495 -16.75 0.52 6.45
CA THR A 495 -15.49 0.59 7.21
C THR A 495 -15.74 0.65 8.72
N SER A 496 -16.92 1.12 9.13
CA SER A 496 -17.43 1.03 10.50
C SER A 496 -17.54 -0.40 11.04
N GLN A 497 -17.81 -1.40 10.18
CA GLN A 497 -17.84 -2.82 10.55
C GLN A 497 -16.44 -3.46 10.50
N ALA A 498 -15.52 -2.93 9.69
CA ALA A 498 -14.14 -3.38 9.61
C ALA A 498 -13.30 -2.97 10.84
N ALA A 499 -13.39 -1.70 11.27
CA ALA A 499 -12.69 -1.16 12.43
C ALA A 499 -12.78 -2.04 13.72
N PRO A 500 -13.95 -2.56 14.13
CA PRO A 500 -14.06 -3.37 15.35
C PRO A 500 -13.38 -4.73 15.26
N TYR A 501 -13.11 -5.28 14.07
CA TYR A 501 -12.27 -6.48 13.93
C TYR A 501 -10.83 -6.18 14.37
N VAL A 502 -10.29 -5.03 13.94
CA VAL A 502 -8.95 -4.57 14.30
C VAL A 502 -8.90 -4.18 15.78
N ALA A 503 -9.90 -3.45 16.29
CA ALA A 503 -9.95 -3.07 17.70
C ALA A 503 -10.04 -4.28 18.64
N GLY A 504 -10.81 -5.32 18.30
CA GLY A 504 -10.81 -6.57 19.04
C GLY A 504 -9.47 -7.32 18.93
N THR A 505 -8.80 -7.25 17.78
CA THR A 505 -7.45 -7.81 17.59
C THR A 505 -6.43 -7.12 18.49
N VAL A 506 -6.48 -5.78 18.61
CA VAL A 506 -5.65 -5.01 19.55
C VAL A 506 -5.79 -5.57 20.97
N VAL A 507 -7.01 -5.85 21.43
CA VAL A 507 -7.23 -6.39 22.78
C VAL A 507 -6.49 -7.72 22.99
N ILE A 508 -6.64 -8.66 22.06
CA ILE A 508 -6.05 -10.00 22.18
C ILE A 508 -4.54 -9.97 22.02
N MET A 509 -4.03 -9.15 21.11
CA MET A 509 -2.61 -9.03 20.85
C MET A 509 -1.87 -8.28 21.95
N GLN A 510 -2.50 -7.27 22.58
CA GLN A 510 -1.96 -6.66 23.80
C GLN A 510 -1.96 -7.65 24.98
N GLN A 511 -2.99 -8.50 25.09
CA GLN A 511 -3.01 -9.59 26.07
C GLN A 511 -1.88 -10.61 25.81
N LEU A 512 -1.64 -10.97 24.55
CA LEU A 512 -0.52 -11.84 24.15
C LEU A 512 0.84 -11.19 24.46
N ALA A 513 1.03 -9.94 24.09
CA ALA A 513 2.26 -9.20 24.31
C ALA A 513 2.58 -9.07 25.80
N GLU A 514 1.60 -8.72 26.64
CA GLU A 514 1.82 -8.68 28.09
C GLU A 514 2.15 -10.08 28.65
N ARG A 515 1.52 -11.14 28.13
CA ARG A 515 1.78 -12.52 28.56
C ARG A 515 3.19 -12.99 28.19
N GLU A 516 3.65 -12.71 26.97
CA GLU A 516 4.91 -13.26 26.44
C GLU A 516 6.10 -12.30 26.58
N LEU A 517 5.89 -11.01 26.42
CA LEU A 517 6.91 -9.96 26.43
C LEU A 517 6.94 -9.18 27.76
N GLY A 518 5.91 -9.32 28.61
CA GLY A 518 5.81 -8.61 29.88
C GLY A 518 5.47 -7.12 29.76
N ARG A 519 5.11 -6.67 28.56
CA ARG A 519 4.71 -5.29 28.24
C ARG A 519 3.72 -5.26 27.07
N ARG A 520 3.05 -4.13 26.91
CA ARG A 520 2.27 -3.82 25.71
C ARG A 520 3.18 -3.45 24.54
N LEU A 521 2.64 -3.65 23.34
CA LEU A 521 3.21 -3.10 22.12
C LEU A 521 2.85 -1.61 22.01
N THR A 522 3.77 -0.82 21.47
CA THR A 522 3.48 0.56 21.07
C THR A 522 2.62 0.57 19.78
N ILE A 523 2.07 1.72 19.41
CA ILE A 523 1.32 1.83 18.15
C ILE A 523 2.21 1.50 16.94
N ASP A 524 3.44 2.01 16.91
CA ASP A 524 4.40 1.77 15.82
C ASP A 524 4.75 0.28 15.68
N GLU A 525 5.05 -0.41 16.79
CA GLU A 525 5.31 -1.86 16.77
C GLU A 525 4.08 -2.63 16.28
N PHE A 526 2.89 -2.21 16.69
CA PHE A 526 1.65 -2.89 16.32
C PHE A 526 1.32 -2.72 14.84
N THR A 527 1.40 -1.49 14.31
CA THR A 527 1.11 -1.20 12.90
C THR A 527 2.17 -1.76 11.96
N GLU A 528 3.45 -1.73 12.35
CA GLU A 528 4.54 -2.38 11.60
C GLU A 528 4.30 -3.88 11.49
N LEU A 529 4.03 -4.57 12.61
CA LEU A 529 3.74 -6.01 12.58
C LEU A 529 2.48 -6.34 11.76
N MET A 530 1.42 -5.54 11.86
CA MET A 530 0.22 -5.74 11.03
C MET A 530 0.50 -5.60 9.54
N ARG A 531 1.32 -4.62 9.13
CA ARG A 531 1.71 -4.43 7.73
C ARG A 531 2.62 -5.55 7.23
N GLU A 532 3.55 -6.02 8.07
CA GLU A 532 4.44 -7.14 7.71
C GLU A 532 3.74 -8.49 7.62
N THR A 533 2.69 -8.69 8.44
CA THR A 533 2.00 -9.98 8.56
C THR A 533 0.67 -10.04 7.81
N GLY A 534 0.19 -8.91 7.31
CA GLY A 534 -1.05 -8.83 6.54
C GLY A 534 -1.02 -9.67 5.26
N VAL A 535 -2.20 -10.04 4.81
CA VAL A 535 -2.40 -10.61 3.49
C VAL A 535 -2.54 -9.48 2.49
N ARG A 536 -1.63 -9.46 1.52
CA ARG A 536 -1.64 -8.47 0.46
C ARG A 536 -2.83 -8.66 -0.48
N ILE A 537 -3.69 -7.66 -0.55
CA ILE A 537 -4.80 -7.51 -1.50
C ILE A 537 -4.47 -6.38 -2.48
N PHE A 538 -5.07 -6.39 -3.67
CA PHE A 538 -4.79 -5.42 -4.73
C PHE A 538 -6.08 -4.76 -5.17
N ASP A 539 -6.07 -3.45 -5.44
CA ASP A 539 -7.26 -2.74 -5.93
C ASP A 539 -7.29 -2.72 -7.46
N GLY A 540 -8.25 -3.40 -8.08
CA GLY A 540 -8.51 -3.37 -9.52
C GLY A 540 -8.01 -4.59 -10.29
N ASP A 541 -7.59 -5.67 -9.61
CA ASP A 541 -7.28 -6.95 -10.25
C ASP A 541 -8.53 -7.82 -10.43
N ASP A 542 -9.44 -7.80 -9.45
CA ASP A 542 -10.64 -8.62 -9.47
C ASP A 542 -11.94 -7.96 -8.94
N GLU A 543 -11.87 -6.69 -8.51
CA GLU A 543 -13.04 -5.86 -8.26
C GLU A 543 -13.82 -5.57 -9.57
N ASP A 544 -15.12 -5.87 -9.54
CA ASP A 544 -16.05 -5.50 -10.62
C ASP A 544 -17.08 -4.54 -10.03
N ASP A 545 -16.77 -3.25 -10.08
CA ASP A 545 -17.55 -2.19 -9.46
C ASP A 545 -17.50 -0.86 -10.26
N ASN A 546 -18.07 0.20 -9.70
CA ASN A 546 -18.20 1.50 -10.36
C ASN A 546 -17.28 2.61 -9.82
N VAL A 547 -16.19 2.25 -9.14
CA VAL A 547 -15.18 3.21 -8.68
C VAL A 547 -13.88 3.11 -9.48
N ASN A 548 -13.08 4.17 -9.42
CA ASN A 548 -11.74 4.19 -9.97
C ASN A 548 -10.82 3.36 -9.06
N HIS A 549 -10.20 2.33 -9.62
CA HIS A 549 -9.16 1.56 -8.94
C HIS A 549 -7.83 2.32 -9.01
N ASP A 550 -7.08 2.30 -7.91
CA ASP A 550 -5.76 2.93 -7.86
C ASP A 550 -4.61 1.98 -8.21
N PHE A 551 -4.91 0.70 -8.49
CA PHE A 551 -3.94 -0.33 -8.86
C PHE A 551 -2.81 -0.48 -7.83
N ALA A 552 -3.11 -0.18 -6.56
CA ALA A 552 -2.19 -0.32 -5.46
C ALA A 552 -2.43 -1.59 -4.65
N SER A 553 -1.41 -1.97 -3.88
CA SER A 553 -1.51 -3.05 -2.92
C SER A 553 -1.78 -2.53 -1.52
N TYR A 554 -2.58 -3.29 -0.80
CA TYR A 554 -2.98 -3.04 0.56
C TYR A 554 -2.84 -4.31 1.38
N GLU A 555 -2.74 -4.15 2.70
CA GLU A 555 -2.63 -5.29 3.61
C GLU A 555 -3.96 -5.52 4.31
N ARG A 556 -4.39 -6.78 4.38
CA ARG A 556 -5.59 -7.22 5.08
C ARG A 556 -5.22 -8.05 6.30
N LEU A 557 -5.89 -7.81 7.41
CA LEU A 557 -5.56 -8.36 8.73
C LEU A 557 -5.41 -9.90 8.77
N ASP A 558 -4.22 -10.42 9.05
CA ASP A 558 -4.03 -11.83 9.45
C ASP A 558 -3.69 -11.93 10.94
N LEU A 559 -4.69 -12.33 11.73
CA LEU A 559 -4.59 -12.42 13.18
C LEU A 559 -3.62 -13.53 13.62
N MET A 560 -3.56 -14.64 12.90
CA MET A 560 -2.66 -15.75 13.22
C MET A 560 -1.21 -15.38 12.93
N ALA A 561 -0.93 -14.79 11.75
CA ALA A 561 0.41 -14.34 11.38
C ALA A 561 0.92 -13.27 12.36
N LEU A 562 0.08 -12.30 12.72
CA LEU A 562 0.38 -11.30 13.74
C LEU A 562 0.71 -11.92 15.10
N ALA A 563 -0.11 -12.88 15.58
CA ALA A 563 0.15 -13.57 16.84
C ALA A 563 1.47 -14.36 16.82
N ASN A 564 1.81 -14.98 15.68
CA ASN A 564 3.09 -15.68 15.52
C ASN A 564 4.27 -14.71 15.57
N ALA A 565 4.17 -13.55 14.94
CA ALA A 565 5.22 -12.55 14.95
C ALA A 565 5.45 -12.00 16.37
N ILE A 566 4.39 -11.66 17.11
CA ILE A 566 4.48 -11.24 18.52
C ILE A 566 5.10 -12.34 19.39
N TYR A 567 4.71 -13.58 19.17
CA TYR A 567 5.28 -14.72 19.90
C TYR A 567 6.77 -14.91 19.60
N ALA A 568 7.21 -14.61 18.37
CA ALA A 568 8.62 -14.68 17.97
C ALA A 568 9.47 -13.55 18.59
N MET A 569 8.87 -12.41 18.96
CA MET A 569 9.56 -11.30 19.65
C MET A 569 10.09 -11.68 21.04
N LYS A 570 9.72 -12.85 21.57
CA LYS A 570 10.22 -13.39 22.83
C LYS A 570 11.74 -13.62 22.87
N GLY A 571 12.40 -13.71 21.71
CA GLY A 571 13.85 -13.88 21.48
C GLY A 571 14.73 -14.23 22.70
N ASP A 572 15.08 -15.52 22.80
CA ASP A 572 16.05 -16.20 23.67
C ASP A 572 16.18 -15.84 25.17
N PRO A 573 16.32 -16.85 26.06
CA PRO A 573 16.61 -16.61 27.47
C PRO A 573 17.94 -15.85 27.60
N GLU A 574 18.04 -14.95 28.59
CA GLU A 574 19.32 -14.33 28.96
C GLU A 574 20.44 -15.39 28.98
N PRO A 575 21.63 -15.10 28.40
CA PRO A 575 22.73 -16.05 28.40
C PRO A 575 23.01 -16.45 29.85
N PRO A 576 23.22 -17.74 30.15
CA PRO A 576 23.53 -18.16 31.49
C PRO A 576 24.76 -17.37 31.96
N GLU A 577 24.69 -16.81 33.17
CA GLU A 577 25.73 -16.02 33.84
C GLU A 577 27.09 -16.75 34.00
N ASN A 578 27.34 -17.89 33.33
CA ASN A 578 28.52 -18.71 33.51
C ASN A 578 29.11 -19.35 32.23
N GLY A 579 28.99 -18.77 31.03
CA GLY A 579 29.78 -19.20 29.85
C GLY A 579 29.81 -20.73 29.64
N GLU A 580 28.66 -21.37 29.78
CA GLU A 580 28.47 -22.78 29.42
C GLU A 580 27.86 -22.82 28.02
N ASP A 581 28.51 -23.55 27.12
CA ASP A 581 28.11 -23.95 25.75
C ASP A 581 26.59 -24.25 25.67
N ASP A 582 25.89 -23.52 24.80
CA ASP A 582 24.45 -23.56 24.59
C ASP A 582 24.01 -24.71 23.66
N ILE A 583 24.86 -25.11 22.70
CA ILE A 583 24.63 -26.20 21.75
C ILE A 583 25.84 -27.16 21.69
N PRO A 584 25.73 -28.37 22.29
CA PRO A 584 26.87 -29.29 22.42
C PRO A 584 27.57 -29.64 21.09
N ALA A 585 28.90 -29.52 21.05
CA ALA A 585 29.79 -29.84 19.93
C ALA A 585 29.92 -31.33 19.53
N ASN A 586 28.87 -32.14 19.66
CA ASN A 586 28.92 -33.57 19.40
C ASN A 586 27.52 -34.18 19.14
N ILE A 587 27.49 -35.46 18.78
CA ILE A 587 26.26 -36.21 18.45
C ILE A 587 25.19 -36.29 19.57
N SER A 588 25.47 -35.79 20.77
CA SER A 588 24.46 -35.68 21.85
C SER A 588 23.64 -34.40 21.82
N THR A 589 23.95 -33.46 20.90
CA THR A 589 23.12 -32.28 20.64
C THR A 589 21.66 -32.65 20.42
N SER A 590 20.73 -31.83 20.91
CA SER A 590 19.30 -31.93 20.57
C SER A 590 18.84 -30.87 19.58
N ALA A 591 19.72 -29.93 19.20
CA ALA A 591 19.44 -28.92 18.19
C ALA A 591 19.32 -29.60 16.82
N ALA A 592 18.34 -29.21 16.03
CA ALA A 592 18.05 -29.82 14.74
C ALA A 592 17.70 -28.74 13.71
N ILE A 593 17.99 -29.03 12.44
CA ILE A 593 17.66 -28.18 11.30
C ILE A 593 17.08 -29.05 10.18
N ALA A 594 16.00 -28.59 9.55
CA ALA A 594 15.35 -29.23 8.42
C ALA A 594 15.84 -28.67 7.07
N VAL A 595 15.65 -29.44 5.99
CA VAL A 595 15.92 -28.96 4.63
C VAL A 595 14.89 -27.88 4.28
N GLY A 596 15.35 -26.71 3.82
CA GLY A 596 14.54 -25.51 3.56
C GLY A 596 14.41 -24.58 4.76
N GLU A 597 14.99 -24.93 5.91
CA GLU A 597 14.97 -24.10 7.12
C GLU A 597 16.22 -23.20 7.19
N GLN A 598 16.08 -22.08 7.89
CA GLN A 598 17.18 -21.20 8.29
C GLN A 598 17.13 -21.01 9.80
N ILE A 599 18.29 -21.04 10.44
CA ILE A 599 18.41 -20.84 11.88
C ILE A 599 19.51 -19.82 12.17
N PHE A 600 19.37 -19.13 13.29
CA PHE A 600 20.34 -18.18 13.80
C PHE A 600 20.92 -18.74 15.10
N GLY A 601 22.23 -18.56 15.32
CA GLY A 601 22.92 -18.99 16.53
C GLY A 601 24.10 -18.10 16.86
N THR A 602 24.76 -18.33 17.99
CA THR A 602 25.91 -17.56 18.48
C THR A 602 27.02 -18.48 18.94
N LEU A 603 28.26 -18.20 18.51
CA LEU A 603 29.44 -18.85 19.09
C LEU A 603 29.82 -18.13 20.38
N ASP A 604 29.62 -18.76 21.53
CA ASP A 604 29.62 -18.13 22.85
C ASP A 604 31.03 -18.00 23.46
N HIS A 605 31.99 -18.80 23.00
CA HIS A 605 33.39 -18.68 23.39
C HIS A 605 34.38 -19.02 22.26
N GLY A 606 35.64 -18.62 22.41
CA GLY A 606 36.68 -18.99 21.44
C GLY A 606 36.79 -20.52 21.30
N GLY A 607 36.69 -21.01 20.07
CA GLY A 607 36.72 -22.44 19.74
C GLY A 607 35.42 -23.20 20.01
N ASP A 608 34.31 -22.47 20.21
CA ASP A 608 32.96 -23.04 20.30
C ASP A 608 32.49 -23.66 18.98
N LYS A 609 31.60 -24.64 19.07
CA LYS A 609 31.11 -25.41 17.91
C LYS A 609 29.69 -25.90 18.14
N ASP A 610 28.76 -25.37 17.38
CA ASP A 610 27.35 -25.72 17.56
C ASP A 610 26.97 -26.83 16.58
N TRP A 611 26.59 -27.99 17.10
CA TRP A 611 26.19 -29.12 16.26
C TRP A 611 24.67 -29.19 16.10
N TYR A 612 24.21 -29.27 14.86
CA TYR A 612 22.80 -29.42 14.49
C TYR A 612 22.55 -30.77 13.83
N GLN A 613 21.52 -31.48 14.30
CA GLN A 613 21.04 -32.71 13.68
C GLN A 613 20.28 -32.39 12.38
N ILE A 614 20.56 -33.14 11.32
CA ILE A 614 19.79 -33.07 10.08
C ILE A 614 19.55 -34.46 9.50
N TYR A 615 18.35 -34.71 8.97
CA TYR A 615 18.05 -35.94 8.26
C TYR A 615 18.20 -35.72 6.75
N LEU A 616 19.10 -36.46 6.11
CA LEU A 616 19.38 -36.36 4.67
C LEU A 616 18.95 -37.63 3.93
N SER A 617 18.49 -37.47 2.70
CA SER A 617 18.05 -38.58 1.84
C SER A 617 19.14 -38.99 0.85
N SER A 618 19.34 -40.29 0.62
CA SER A 618 20.29 -40.84 -0.35
C SER A 618 20.02 -40.35 -1.77
N ASP A 619 21.07 -40.23 -2.55
CA ASP A 619 21.10 -39.81 -3.96
C ASP A 619 20.56 -38.39 -4.20
N GLN A 620 20.37 -37.60 -3.13
CA GLN A 620 20.08 -36.17 -3.20
C GLN A 620 21.37 -35.37 -2.98
N ARG A 621 21.49 -34.24 -3.68
CA ARG A 621 22.54 -33.25 -3.45
C ARG A 621 21.95 -32.12 -2.61
N TYR A 622 22.70 -31.64 -1.63
CA TYR A 622 22.30 -30.54 -0.75
C TYR A 622 23.37 -29.47 -0.74
N ARG A 623 22.97 -28.22 -0.54
CA ARG A 623 23.81 -27.07 -0.23
C ARG A 623 23.57 -26.67 1.22
N PHE A 624 24.64 -26.46 1.96
CA PHE A 624 24.62 -25.95 3.33
C PHE A 624 25.41 -24.65 3.36
N SER A 625 24.86 -23.58 3.91
CA SER A 625 25.51 -22.27 3.96
C SER A 625 25.57 -21.75 5.40
N LEU A 626 26.73 -21.25 5.80
CA LEU A 626 26.96 -20.62 7.11
C LEU A 626 27.46 -19.20 6.92
N GLU A 627 26.66 -18.23 7.35
CA GLU A 627 26.91 -16.80 7.15
C GLU A 627 27.22 -16.11 8.46
N GLY A 628 28.31 -15.37 8.49
CA GLY A 628 28.83 -14.76 9.71
C GLY A 628 28.15 -13.42 10.07
N ALA A 629 27.73 -12.61 9.11
CA ALA A 629 27.21 -11.25 9.34
C ALA A 629 25.72 -11.09 8.99
N ALA A 630 24.86 -11.90 9.63
CA ALA A 630 23.47 -12.06 9.20
C ALA A 630 22.43 -11.11 9.86
N ASP A 631 22.81 -10.31 10.86
CA ASP A 631 21.89 -9.34 11.51
C ASP A 631 22.69 -8.13 12.07
N ASN A 632 22.18 -6.90 11.90
CA ASN A 632 22.72 -5.67 12.48
C ASN A 632 22.59 -5.60 14.02
N ARG A 633 22.02 -6.63 14.67
CA ARG A 633 21.78 -6.69 16.13
C ARG A 633 22.96 -7.20 16.96
N VAL A 634 23.94 -7.92 16.38
CA VAL A 634 25.19 -8.36 17.07
C VAL A 634 26.36 -8.38 16.09
N SER A 635 27.61 -8.24 16.57
CA SER A 635 28.77 -8.43 15.70
C SER A 635 28.87 -9.90 15.28
N GLY A 636 28.74 -10.14 13.98
CA GLY A 636 28.83 -11.45 13.36
C GLY A 636 30.21 -12.09 13.45
N VAL A 637 30.27 -13.42 13.31
CA VAL A 637 31.52 -14.14 13.04
C VAL A 637 32.10 -13.60 11.72
N SER A 638 33.38 -13.25 11.67
CA SER A 638 33.96 -12.60 10.48
C SER A 638 34.41 -13.60 9.42
N ASP A 639 34.73 -14.82 9.84
CA ASP A 639 35.27 -15.92 9.04
C ASP A 639 34.66 -17.26 9.52
N PRO A 640 33.38 -17.54 9.20
CA PRO A 640 32.69 -18.76 9.60
C PRO A 640 33.26 -20.02 8.93
N TRP A 641 33.28 -21.12 9.68
CA TRP A 641 33.71 -22.44 9.21
C TRP A 641 32.57 -23.44 9.38
N LEU A 642 32.19 -24.12 8.29
CA LEU A 642 31.14 -25.13 8.30
C LEU A 642 31.73 -26.53 8.11
N ALA A 643 31.21 -27.53 8.82
CA ALA A 643 31.53 -28.93 8.55
C ALA A 643 30.33 -29.88 8.65
N LEU A 644 30.37 -30.94 7.85
CA LEU A 644 29.39 -32.01 7.83
C LEU A 644 29.98 -33.32 8.37
N HIS A 645 29.23 -34.00 9.24
CA HIS A 645 29.59 -35.26 9.88
C HIS A 645 28.49 -36.31 9.69
N ASN A 646 28.86 -37.60 9.68
CA ASN A 646 27.90 -38.71 9.60
C ASN A 646 27.23 -39.04 10.95
N ASP A 647 26.34 -40.04 10.95
CA ASP A 647 25.59 -40.54 12.12
C ASP A 647 26.47 -40.96 13.33
N ALA A 648 27.72 -41.34 13.08
CA ALA A 648 28.72 -41.67 14.10
C ALA A 648 29.55 -40.46 14.58
N GLY A 649 29.27 -39.25 14.08
CA GLY A 649 30.04 -38.03 14.34
C GLY A 649 31.40 -38.01 13.65
N THR A 650 31.56 -38.77 12.57
CA THR A 650 32.80 -38.77 11.77
C THR A 650 32.72 -37.69 10.70
N PHE A 651 33.74 -36.84 10.65
CA PHE A 651 33.93 -35.80 9.64
C PHE A 651 33.83 -36.33 8.20
N LEU A 652 33.11 -35.61 7.35
CA LEU A 652 32.94 -35.91 5.93
C LEU A 652 33.58 -34.83 5.05
N VAL A 653 33.16 -33.57 5.23
CA VAL A 653 33.58 -32.42 4.44
C VAL A 653 33.45 -31.14 5.28
N SER A 654 34.23 -30.12 4.96
CA SER A 654 34.14 -28.77 5.51
C SER A 654 34.36 -27.76 4.41
N ASP A 655 33.94 -26.52 4.68
CA ASP A 655 34.25 -25.36 3.89
C ASP A 655 34.36 -24.10 4.76
N ASP A 656 35.10 -23.11 4.29
CA ASP A 656 35.33 -21.80 4.92
C ASP A 656 35.17 -20.59 3.99
N ASP A 657 35.29 -20.71 2.67
CA ASP A 657 35.28 -19.56 1.76
C ASP A 657 34.59 -19.77 0.41
N ASP A 658 33.85 -20.87 0.20
CA ASP A 658 33.09 -21.10 -1.04
C ASP A 658 31.71 -20.37 -1.05
N GLY A 659 31.38 -19.60 -0.02
CA GLY A 659 30.23 -18.69 0.05
C GLY A 659 30.55 -17.23 -0.32
N THR A 660 29.62 -16.30 -0.06
CA THR A 660 29.86 -14.86 -0.31
C THR A 660 30.88 -14.28 0.67
N GLY A 661 31.96 -13.66 0.17
CA GLY A 661 32.98 -13.08 1.04
C GLY A 661 33.86 -14.14 1.72
N LEU A 662 33.78 -14.24 3.05
CA LEU A 662 34.42 -15.29 3.86
C LEU A 662 33.38 -16.27 4.44
N ASN A 663 32.16 -16.30 3.87
CA ASN A 663 31.13 -17.23 4.33
C ASN A 663 31.42 -18.65 3.83
N ALA A 664 31.03 -19.66 4.61
CA ALA A 664 31.25 -21.06 4.26
C ALA A 664 30.06 -21.66 3.51
N GLN A 665 30.32 -22.49 2.49
CA GLN A 665 29.31 -23.21 1.74
C GLN A 665 29.75 -24.64 1.39
N ILE A 666 28.96 -25.64 1.78
CA ILE A 666 29.21 -27.05 1.44
C ILE A 666 28.14 -27.55 0.49
N GLU A 667 28.54 -28.13 -0.64
CA GLU A 667 27.67 -28.98 -1.44
C GLU A 667 28.02 -30.47 -1.30
N PHE A 668 27.04 -31.29 -0.94
CA PHE A 668 27.26 -32.70 -0.65
C PHE A 668 26.17 -33.59 -1.27
N THR A 669 26.60 -34.67 -1.94
CA THR A 669 25.69 -35.72 -2.43
C THR A 669 25.67 -36.88 -1.43
N VAL A 670 24.48 -37.23 -0.95
CA VAL A 670 24.30 -38.15 0.17
C VAL A 670 24.26 -39.59 -0.34
N ALA A 671 25.15 -40.44 0.17
CA ALA A 671 25.24 -41.82 -0.28
C ALA A 671 24.20 -42.76 0.36
N GLU A 672 23.80 -42.50 1.61
CA GLU A 672 22.85 -43.32 2.37
C GLU A 672 21.90 -42.39 3.14
N SER A 673 20.58 -42.63 3.06
CA SER A 673 19.62 -41.85 3.83
C SER A 673 19.85 -42.07 5.32
N GLY A 674 19.85 -41.01 6.11
CA GLY A 674 20.06 -41.13 7.54
C GLY A 674 20.29 -39.80 8.21
N GLN A 675 20.67 -39.88 9.48
CA GLN A 675 20.99 -38.73 10.29
C GLN A 675 22.45 -38.30 10.07
N TYR A 676 22.64 -37.00 9.87
CA TYR A 676 23.92 -36.32 9.74
C TYR A 676 23.98 -35.17 10.75
N PHE A 677 25.15 -34.56 10.91
CA PHE A 677 25.35 -33.41 11.79
C PHE A 677 26.11 -32.31 11.05
N LEU A 678 25.62 -31.09 11.13
CA LEU A 678 26.33 -29.89 10.70
C LEU A 678 26.96 -29.24 11.93
N SER A 679 28.21 -28.79 11.83
CA SER A 679 28.87 -28.01 12.88
C SER A 679 29.17 -26.61 12.38
N ALA A 680 28.57 -25.62 13.04
CA ALA A 680 28.89 -24.20 12.85
C ALA A 680 30.06 -23.83 13.77
N GLU A 681 31.11 -23.25 13.19
CA GLU A 681 32.34 -22.88 13.90
C GLU A 681 32.88 -21.55 13.34
N ALA A 682 33.91 -21.01 13.97
CA ALA A 682 34.74 -19.96 13.37
C ALA A 682 36.07 -20.57 12.88
N TYR A 683 36.65 -20.05 11.79
CA TYR A 683 38.00 -20.44 11.35
C TYR A 683 39.05 -20.17 12.45
N GLY A 684 38.81 -19.14 13.27
CA GLY A 684 39.64 -18.72 14.39
C GLY A 684 39.09 -19.03 15.79
N GLU A 685 39.38 -18.14 16.73
CA GLU A 685 38.88 -18.19 18.13
C GLU A 685 37.87 -17.06 18.37
N GLU A 686 37.25 -16.58 17.29
CA GLU A 686 36.27 -15.51 17.35
C GLU A 686 34.90 -16.02 17.77
N THR A 687 34.13 -15.10 18.31
CA THR A 687 32.78 -15.30 18.85
C THR A 687 31.86 -14.31 18.16
N GLY A 688 30.62 -14.68 17.90
CA GLY A 688 29.67 -13.83 17.20
C GLY A 688 28.46 -14.59 16.73
N GLY A 689 27.48 -13.87 16.21
CA GLY A 689 26.29 -14.48 15.60
C GLY A 689 26.62 -15.14 14.26
N TYR A 690 25.81 -16.11 13.85
CA TYR A 690 25.82 -16.70 12.51
C TYR A 690 24.40 -17.09 12.08
N ARG A 691 24.21 -17.30 10.77
CA ARG A 691 23.02 -17.91 10.17
C ARG A 691 23.38 -19.18 9.42
N LEU A 692 22.72 -20.30 9.74
CA LEU A 692 22.88 -21.58 9.05
C LEU A 692 21.63 -21.90 8.23
N SER A 693 21.82 -22.27 6.96
CA SER A 693 20.72 -22.63 6.04
C SER A 693 21.01 -23.91 5.25
N VAL A 694 19.95 -24.63 4.85
CA VAL A 694 20.05 -25.88 4.07
C VAL A 694 19.10 -25.87 2.86
N THR A 695 19.62 -26.12 1.66
CA THR A 695 18.85 -26.19 0.41
C THR A 695 19.08 -27.51 -0.34
N GLY A 696 18.02 -28.11 -0.90
CA GLY A 696 18.15 -29.29 -1.78
C GLY A 696 18.45 -28.91 -3.23
N ILE A 697 19.43 -29.56 -3.86
CA ILE A 697 19.81 -29.38 -5.27
C ILE A 697 19.28 -30.58 -6.08
N GLN A 698 18.35 -30.36 -7.01
CA GLN A 698 17.83 -31.42 -7.89
C GLN A 698 18.78 -31.73 -9.04
N ASN A 699 18.96 -33.02 -9.35
CA ASN A 699 20.00 -33.57 -10.24
C ASN A 699 19.60 -33.66 -11.75
N GLU A 700 18.63 -32.87 -12.23
CA GLU A 700 18.01 -33.07 -13.56
C GLU A 700 18.57 -32.26 -14.76
N LEU A 701 19.58 -31.39 -14.59
CA LEU A 701 19.95 -30.36 -15.60
C LEU A 701 21.09 -30.71 -16.59
N LEU A 702 21.23 -31.95 -17.07
CA LEU A 702 22.28 -32.31 -18.06
C LEU A 702 21.76 -32.75 -19.44
N ARG A 703 20.65 -32.19 -19.91
CA ARG A 703 20.15 -32.45 -21.27
C ARG A 703 19.68 -31.16 -21.92
N ASP A 704 20.39 -30.74 -22.97
CA ASP A 704 20.02 -29.64 -23.87
C ASP A 704 18.53 -29.70 -24.25
N ARG A 705 17.78 -28.70 -23.78
CA ARG A 705 16.33 -28.55 -23.91
C ARG A 705 15.92 -27.69 -25.10
N TYR A 706 16.78 -26.80 -25.60
CA TYR A 706 16.46 -25.83 -26.66
C TYR A 706 17.50 -25.90 -27.80
N PRO A 707 17.09 -26.18 -29.04
CA PRO A 707 18.04 -26.32 -30.15
C PRO A 707 18.56 -24.96 -30.67
N ASP A 708 19.79 -24.94 -31.18
CA ASP A 708 20.53 -23.82 -31.82
C ASP A 708 19.84 -23.08 -33.01
N ASN A 709 18.54 -23.27 -33.27
CA ASN A 709 17.85 -22.63 -34.38
C ASN A 709 16.38 -22.25 -34.12
N ASN A 710 15.98 -21.13 -34.72
CA ASN A 710 14.65 -20.52 -34.62
C ASN A 710 13.50 -21.24 -35.36
N THR A 711 13.66 -22.50 -35.82
CA THR A 711 12.66 -23.15 -36.70
C THR A 711 11.99 -24.42 -36.18
N THR A 712 12.46 -25.05 -35.10
CA THR A 712 11.98 -26.40 -34.71
C THR A 712 11.56 -26.62 -33.26
N ALA A 713 11.95 -25.76 -32.32
CA ALA A 713 11.38 -25.65 -30.98
C ALA A 713 11.84 -24.31 -30.44
N VAL A 714 10.92 -23.54 -29.86
CA VAL A 714 11.23 -22.22 -29.29
C VAL A 714 10.62 -22.21 -27.90
N GLY A 715 11.40 -21.90 -26.87
CA GLY A 715 10.89 -21.71 -25.52
C GLY A 715 9.86 -20.59 -25.49
N VAL A 716 8.88 -20.64 -24.59
CA VAL A 716 7.98 -19.51 -24.34
C VAL A 716 8.40 -18.93 -23.00
N LEU A 717 8.72 -17.63 -22.97
CA LEU A 717 9.02 -16.94 -21.72
C LEU A 717 7.70 -16.80 -20.95
N ILE A 718 7.68 -17.20 -19.69
CA ILE A 718 6.49 -17.08 -18.86
C ILE A 718 6.63 -15.77 -18.08
N ASN A 719 5.66 -14.86 -18.25
CA ASN A 719 5.48 -13.73 -17.35
C ASN A 719 4.54 -14.18 -16.23
N ASP A 720 5.11 -14.66 -15.13
CA ASP A 720 4.40 -15.17 -13.95
C ASP A 720 4.18 -14.10 -12.87
N GLY A 721 4.45 -12.82 -13.18
CA GLY A 721 4.39 -11.73 -12.20
C GLY A 721 5.58 -11.66 -11.23
N TYR A 722 6.46 -12.66 -11.23
CA TYR A 722 7.73 -12.68 -10.48
C TYR A 722 8.96 -12.59 -11.38
N GLY A 723 8.74 -12.72 -12.69
CA GLY A 723 9.78 -12.66 -13.70
C GLY A 723 10.79 -13.79 -13.58
N ARG A 724 10.46 -15.02 -13.15
CA ARG A 724 11.49 -16.09 -13.03
C ARG A 724 11.20 -17.29 -13.92
N ASN A 725 11.96 -17.47 -14.99
CA ASN A 725 11.97 -18.71 -15.76
C ASN A 725 12.93 -19.74 -15.11
N PRO A 726 12.65 -21.06 -15.18
CA PRO A 726 13.52 -22.08 -14.60
C PRO A 726 14.95 -21.97 -15.15
N TRP A 727 15.95 -22.32 -14.33
CA TRP A 727 17.36 -22.31 -14.76
C TRP A 727 17.56 -23.16 -16.01
N GLU A 728 18.11 -22.52 -17.03
CA GLU A 728 18.51 -23.13 -18.29
C GLU A 728 20.04 -23.13 -18.42
N ALA A 729 20.57 -23.82 -19.42
CA ALA A 729 22.01 -24.06 -19.54
C ALA A 729 22.49 -23.79 -20.94
N ILE A 730 23.57 -23.01 -21.08
CA ILE A 730 24.43 -23.04 -22.26
C ILE A 730 25.28 -24.30 -22.17
N ASN A 731 24.88 -25.35 -22.88
CA ASN A 731 25.35 -26.73 -22.69
C ASN A 731 26.68 -26.99 -23.40
N THR A 732 26.94 -26.26 -24.49
CA THR A 732 28.18 -26.38 -25.26
C THR A 732 28.72 -25.01 -25.71
N PRO A 733 30.04 -24.88 -25.94
CA PRO A 733 30.61 -23.67 -26.53
C PRO A 733 29.92 -23.28 -27.85
N GLY A 734 29.33 -22.09 -27.90
CA GLY A 734 28.59 -21.56 -29.05
C GLY A 734 27.12 -22.00 -29.13
N ASP A 735 26.57 -22.52 -28.04
CA ASP A 735 25.14 -22.84 -27.87
C ASP A 735 24.30 -21.55 -27.80
N HIS A 736 23.09 -21.61 -28.36
CA HIS A 736 22.14 -20.51 -28.49
C HIS A 736 20.73 -21.01 -28.18
N ASP A 737 20.16 -20.48 -27.10
CA ASP A 737 18.83 -20.83 -26.65
C ASP A 737 17.80 -19.81 -27.17
N TRP A 738 16.91 -20.30 -28.03
CA TRP A 738 15.89 -19.46 -28.68
C TRP A 738 14.54 -19.51 -27.94
N TRP A 739 14.01 -18.33 -27.63
CA TRP A 739 12.71 -18.09 -27.01
C TRP A 739 11.78 -17.26 -27.90
N ARG A 740 10.47 -17.33 -27.65
CA ARG A 740 9.40 -16.64 -28.38
C ARG A 740 8.35 -16.12 -27.41
N GLN A 741 8.05 -14.83 -27.53
CA GLN A 741 7.04 -14.16 -26.71
C GLN A 741 6.08 -13.33 -27.58
N ILE A 742 4.82 -13.21 -27.18
CA ILE A 742 3.92 -12.18 -27.71
C ILE A 742 4.10 -10.95 -26.82
N LEU A 743 4.39 -9.80 -27.45
CA LEU A 743 4.53 -8.54 -26.75
C LEU A 743 3.44 -7.57 -27.22
N ASP A 744 2.86 -6.87 -26.26
CA ASP A 744 1.83 -5.84 -26.41
C ASP A 744 2.44 -4.44 -26.59
N THR A 745 1.84 -3.64 -27.48
CA THR A 745 2.14 -2.20 -27.58
C THR A 745 1.57 -1.47 -26.37
N GLY A 746 2.26 -0.43 -25.89
CA GLY A 746 1.85 0.30 -24.68
C GLY A 746 2.33 -0.34 -23.38
N TYR A 747 3.23 -1.32 -23.47
CA TYR A 747 3.86 -1.96 -22.32
C TYR A 747 5.39 -1.92 -22.45
N LYS A 748 6.06 -1.72 -21.33
CA LYS A 748 7.52 -1.74 -21.15
C LYS A 748 7.93 -3.11 -20.64
N TYR A 749 8.84 -3.78 -21.35
CA TYR A 749 9.33 -5.11 -20.99
C TYR A 749 10.77 -5.00 -20.53
N THR A 750 11.06 -5.30 -19.26
CA THR A 750 12.43 -5.41 -18.76
C THR A 750 12.85 -6.86 -18.75
N ILE A 751 13.85 -7.22 -19.56
CA ILE A 751 14.35 -8.59 -19.68
C ILE A 751 15.74 -8.67 -19.06
N ASN A 752 15.91 -9.53 -18.05
CA ASN A 752 17.21 -9.82 -17.44
C ASN A 752 17.66 -11.23 -17.82
N VAL A 753 18.94 -11.41 -18.11
CA VAL A 753 19.58 -12.72 -18.23
C VAL A 753 20.70 -12.78 -17.20
N LYS A 754 20.45 -13.52 -16.13
CA LYS A 754 21.30 -13.59 -14.95
C LYS A 754 22.17 -14.84 -14.97
N GLY A 755 23.43 -14.68 -14.60
CA GLY A 755 24.41 -15.77 -14.52
C GLY A 755 25.09 -15.78 -13.15
N ALA A 756 26.40 -16.02 -13.16
CA ALA A 756 27.21 -16.11 -11.95
C ALA A 756 27.25 -14.81 -11.12
N SER A 757 26.99 -13.64 -11.73
CA SER A 757 27.14 -12.35 -11.04
C SER A 757 25.96 -12.01 -10.10
N SER A 758 24.79 -12.62 -10.33
CA SER A 758 23.58 -12.47 -9.49
C SER A 758 23.22 -13.74 -8.72
N ASP A 759 24.17 -14.66 -8.52
CA ASP A 759 23.94 -15.97 -7.87
C ASP A 759 22.79 -16.79 -8.49
N SER A 760 22.42 -16.49 -9.74
CA SER A 760 21.25 -17.04 -10.46
C SER A 760 21.66 -18.09 -11.51
N GLY A 761 22.87 -18.63 -11.39
CA GLY A 761 23.48 -19.59 -12.32
C GLY A 761 25.00 -19.66 -12.17
N ASP A 762 25.69 -20.35 -13.08
CA ASP A 762 27.17 -20.41 -13.14
C ASP A 762 27.74 -19.99 -14.52
N LEU A 763 26.89 -19.47 -15.43
CA LEU A 763 27.33 -18.84 -16.67
C LEU A 763 28.00 -17.49 -16.36
N LEU A 764 29.25 -17.34 -16.78
CA LEU A 764 30.10 -16.19 -16.38
C LEU A 764 29.73 -14.86 -17.03
N ASP A 765 29.24 -14.88 -18.27
CA ASP A 765 29.03 -13.70 -19.11
C ASP A 765 27.82 -13.93 -20.05
N PRO A 766 26.59 -13.97 -19.49
CA PRO A 766 25.37 -14.15 -20.27
C PRO A 766 25.10 -12.95 -21.20
N ALA A 767 24.58 -13.23 -22.40
CA ALA A 767 24.20 -12.21 -23.38
C ALA A 767 22.90 -12.58 -24.08
N PHE A 768 22.18 -11.58 -24.60
CA PHE A 768 21.00 -11.85 -25.40
C PHE A 768 20.69 -10.79 -26.47
N ARG A 769 19.76 -11.12 -27.36
CA ARG A 769 19.17 -10.19 -28.34
C ARG A 769 17.70 -10.47 -28.63
N ILE A 770 17.00 -9.44 -29.09
CA ILE A 770 15.58 -9.45 -29.45
C ILE A 770 15.44 -9.29 -30.97
N LEU A 771 14.56 -10.09 -31.59
CA LEU A 771 14.26 -10.05 -33.02
C LEU A 771 12.74 -9.95 -33.28
N ASP A 772 12.37 -9.29 -34.38
CA ASP A 772 10.98 -9.18 -34.84
C ASP A 772 10.44 -10.51 -35.44
N LYS A 773 9.14 -10.53 -35.78
CA LYS A 773 8.48 -11.67 -36.45
C LYS A 773 9.12 -12.11 -37.78
N ASN A 774 9.94 -11.25 -38.40
CA ASN A 774 10.64 -11.51 -39.65
C ASN A 774 12.10 -11.96 -39.44
N GLY A 775 12.58 -11.98 -38.19
CA GLY A 775 13.95 -12.32 -37.82
C GLY A 775 14.96 -11.18 -37.96
N ASN A 776 14.51 -9.92 -37.97
CA ASN A 776 15.40 -8.76 -37.90
C ASN A 776 15.75 -8.45 -36.44
N GLU A 777 17.03 -8.25 -36.13
CA GLU A 777 17.49 -7.86 -34.80
C GLU A 777 17.04 -6.42 -34.47
N LEU A 778 16.45 -6.24 -33.30
CA LEU A 778 15.94 -4.96 -32.80
C LEU A 778 16.85 -4.38 -31.72
N LYS A 779 17.26 -5.21 -30.75
CA LYS A 779 18.08 -4.78 -29.61
C LYS A 779 18.91 -5.95 -29.06
N ARG A 780 20.00 -5.66 -28.36
CA ARG A 780 20.91 -6.66 -27.73
C ARG A 780 21.55 -6.09 -26.47
N ASP A 781 21.94 -6.95 -25.54
CA ASP A 781 22.68 -6.59 -24.33
C ASP A 781 23.56 -7.75 -23.82
N ASN A 782 24.58 -7.44 -23.00
CA ASN A 782 25.47 -8.43 -22.39
C ASN A 782 26.12 -8.03 -21.04
N ASP A 783 25.97 -6.79 -20.56
CA ASP A 783 26.63 -6.35 -19.31
C ASP A 783 25.92 -5.19 -18.59
N SER A 784 24.64 -4.94 -18.92
CA SER A 784 23.87 -3.86 -18.29
C SER A 784 23.16 -4.29 -16.99
N GLY A 785 23.30 -5.55 -16.57
CA GLY A 785 22.79 -6.09 -15.30
C GLY A 785 23.82 -6.05 -14.15
N GLN A 786 23.58 -6.83 -13.09
CA GLN A 786 24.54 -6.94 -11.98
C GLN A 786 25.80 -7.68 -12.46
N GLY A 787 26.96 -7.04 -12.35
CA GLY A 787 28.25 -7.63 -12.76
C GLY A 787 28.36 -7.81 -14.28
N ALA A 788 28.45 -9.05 -14.75
CA ALA A 788 28.48 -9.40 -16.17
C ALA A 788 27.12 -9.92 -16.68
N ASP A 789 26.05 -9.73 -15.90
CA ASP A 789 24.72 -10.15 -16.32
C ASP A 789 24.14 -9.20 -17.37
N ALA A 790 23.23 -9.68 -18.23
CA ALA A 790 22.58 -8.85 -19.23
C ALA A 790 21.22 -8.33 -18.71
N SER A 791 20.89 -7.09 -19.01
CA SER A 791 19.59 -6.49 -18.69
C SER A 791 19.19 -5.49 -19.75
N LEU A 792 17.96 -5.57 -20.26
CA LEU A 792 17.51 -4.65 -21.29
C LEU A 792 16.01 -4.42 -21.21
N VAL A 793 15.65 -3.15 -21.33
CA VAL A 793 14.28 -2.68 -21.46
C VAL A 793 13.89 -2.59 -22.95
N PHE A 794 12.71 -3.09 -23.30
CA PHE A 794 12.18 -3.13 -24.65
C PHE A 794 10.71 -2.71 -24.68
N VAL A 795 10.37 -1.78 -25.56
CA VAL A 795 9.00 -1.34 -25.84
C VAL A 795 8.63 -1.79 -27.26
N PRO A 796 7.57 -2.60 -27.46
CA PRO A 796 7.17 -3.06 -28.78
C PRO A 796 6.50 -1.96 -29.60
N ASP A 797 7.00 -1.71 -30.81
CA ASP A 797 6.36 -0.79 -31.78
C ASP A 797 5.07 -1.38 -32.42
N GLU A 798 4.91 -2.71 -32.40
CA GLU A 798 3.77 -3.43 -32.95
C GLU A 798 3.37 -4.60 -32.03
N TYR A 799 2.07 -4.83 -31.87
CA TYR A 799 1.58 -6.03 -31.19
C TYR A 799 1.95 -7.26 -32.01
N GLY A 800 2.59 -8.26 -31.39
CA GLY A 800 2.86 -9.52 -32.07
C GLY A 800 4.00 -10.32 -31.49
N VAL A 801 4.48 -11.26 -32.31
CA VAL A 801 5.48 -12.25 -31.90
C VAL A 801 6.90 -11.68 -32.06
N TYR A 802 7.68 -11.81 -30.99
CA TYR A 802 9.10 -11.49 -30.91
C TYR A 802 9.90 -12.73 -30.52
N TYR A 803 11.17 -12.76 -30.93
CA TYR A 803 12.10 -13.85 -30.63
C TYR A 803 13.27 -13.34 -29.80
N PHE A 804 13.70 -14.14 -28.81
CA PHE A 804 14.83 -13.84 -27.95
C PHE A 804 15.89 -14.92 -28.15
N ASP A 805 17.14 -14.52 -28.26
CA ASP A 805 18.27 -15.41 -28.47
C ASP A 805 19.27 -15.18 -27.33
N VAL A 806 19.38 -16.15 -26.43
CA VAL A 806 20.23 -16.12 -25.24
C VAL A 806 21.45 -17.02 -25.46
N TYR A 807 22.64 -16.51 -25.15
CA TYR A 807 23.92 -17.18 -25.41
C TYR A 807 25.01 -16.63 -24.48
N SER A 808 26.20 -17.22 -24.52
CA SER A 808 27.38 -16.68 -23.81
C SER A 808 28.11 -15.63 -24.67
N PHE A 809 28.41 -14.46 -24.12
CA PHE A 809 29.18 -13.43 -24.85
C PHE A 809 30.56 -13.95 -25.28
N ASN A 810 31.21 -14.73 -24.40
CA ASN A 810 32.37 -15.53 -24.75
C ASN A 810 31.91 -16.94 -25.15
N GLU A 811 31.91 -17.22 -26.45
CA GLU A 811 31.44 -18.50 -27.03
C GLU A 811 32.15 -19.75 -26.48
N ALA A 812 33.24 -19.62 -25.71
CA ALA A 812 33.91 -20.74 -25.06
C ALA A 812 33.28 -21.17 -23.72
N ASP A 813 32.50 -20.28 -23.09
CA ASP A 813 31.96 -20.47 -21.75
C ASP A 813 30.61 -21.20 -21.80
N THR A 814 30.34 -21.98 -20.76
CA THR A 814 29.15 -22.81 -20.59
C THR A 814 28.70 -22.68 -19.14
N GLY A 815 27.42 -22.75 -18.88
CA GLY A 815 26.88 -22.63 -17.53
C GLY A 815 25.38 -22.38 -17.51
N LEU A 816 24.83 -22.40 -16.31
CA LEU A 816 23.45 -22.11 -15.99
C LEU A 816 23.19 -20.61 -16.03
N TYR A 817 22.02 -20.25 -16.53
CA TYR A 817 21.51 -18.89 -16.51
C TYR A 817 20.01 -18.89 -16.19
N GLU A 818 19.54 -17.75 -15.73
CA GLU A 818 18.13 -17.46 -15.45
C GLU A 818 17.66 -16.32 -16.34
N VAL A 819 16.44 -16.41 -16.90
CA VAL A 819 15.85 -15.31 -17.67
C VAL A 819 14.65 -14.77 -16.93
N GLU A 820 14.65 -13.46 -16.75
CA GLU A 820 13.56 -12.72 -16.16
C GLU A 820 12.92 -11.78 -17.17
N ILE A 821 11.60 -11.64 -17.11
CA ILE A 821 10.85 -10.65 -17.88
C ILE A 821 9.83 -9.98 -16.98
N PHE A 822 9.96 -8.67 -16.82
CA PHE A 822 9.00 -7.82 -16.11
C PHE A 822 8.23 -7.00 -17.13
N VAL A 823 6.94 -6.81 -16.88
CA VAL A 823 6.05 -6.05 -17.76
C VAL A 823 5.39 -4.97 -16.94
N GLU A 824 5.46 -3.75 -17.46
CA GLU A 824 4.88 -2.56 -16.85
C GLU A 824 4.02 -1.89 -17.93
N GLU A 825 2.79 -1.49 -17.59
CA GLU A 825 1.99 -0.68 -18.52
C GLU A 825 2.60 0.70 -18.63
N ILE A 826 2.81 1.18 -19.85
CA ILE A 826 3.30 2.54 -20.07
C ILE A 826 2.10 3.44 -19.85
N GLU A 827 2.10 4.21 -18.77
CA GLU A 827 1.07 5.22 -18.53
C GLU A 827 0.99 6.15 -19.75
N ASN A 828 -0.22 6.58 -20.08
CA ASN A 828 -0.55 7.34 -21.29
C ASN A 828 0.03 8.79 -21.28
N SER A 829 1.05 9.07 -20.47
CA SER A 829 1.75 10.35 -20.29
C SER A 829 3.11 10.41 -21.01
N GLU A 830 3.66 9.30 -21.49
CA GLU A 830 5.01 9.28 -22.05
C GLU A 830 5.14 10.13 -23.33
N VAL A 831 6.18 10.96 -23.39
CA VAL A 831 6.39 11.91 -24.49
C VAL A 831 7.23 11.24 -25.58
N PRO A 832 6.75 11.17 -26.84
CA PRO A 832 7.53 10.48 -27.87
C PRO A 832 8.89 11.17 -28.11
N GLY A 833 9.99 10.42 -28.07
CA GLY A 833 11.35 10.90 -28.39
C GLY A 833 11.66 11.16 -29.86
N ASN A 834 10.66 11.61 -30.62
CA ASN A 834 10.80 11.96 -32.02
C ASN A 834 9.65 12.87 -32.49
N ALA A 835 9.71 13.29 -33.75
CA ALA A 835 8.73 14.19 -34.37
C ALA A 835 7.29 13.64 -34.51
N THR A 836 6.98 12.44 -34.00
CA THR A 836 5.59 11.94 -33.87
C THR A 836 4.88 12.45 -32.62
N THR A 837 5.59 13.17 -31.73
CA THR A 837 4.99 13.87 -30.59
C THR A 837 3.78 14.71 -31.00
N ASN A 838 2.72 14.63 -30.20
CA ASN A 838 1.50 15.41 -30.34
C ASN A 838 1.35 16.44 -29.21
N ILE A 839 2.41 16.67 -28.42
CA ILE A 839 2.40 17.60 -27.30
C ILE A 839 2.76 19.00 -27.81
N ASP A 840 1.73 19.83 -27.94
CA ASP A 840 1.82 21.20 -28.43
C ASP A 840 2.00 22.18 -27.27
N LEU A 841 3.15 22.85 -27.24
CA LEU A 841 3.48 23.88 -26.25
C LEU A 841 3.27 25.28 -26.83
N ASN A 842 2.67 26.16 -26.02
CA ASN A 842 2.45 27.56 -26.36
C ASN A 842 3.66 28.41 -25.93
N PRO A 843 4.50 28.92 -26.85
CA PRO A 843 5.73 29.61 -26.49
C PRO A 843 5.53 31.06 -25.99
N LEU A 844 4.28 31.52 -25.84
CA LEU A 844 4.00 32.77 -25.11
C LEU A 844 4.40 32.63 -23.64
N PHE A 845 4.03 31.50 -23.02
CA PHE A 845 4.43 31.06 -21.68
C PHE A 845 4.02 29.60 -21.49
N PHE A 846 4.94 28.73 -21.06
CA PHE A 846 4.65 27.35 -20.66
C PHE A 846 5.59 26.88 -19.55
N SER A 847 5.10 25.93 -18.75
CA SER A 847 5.88 25.14 -17.80
C SER A 847 5.32 23.71 -17.82
N MET A 848 6.17 22.72 -18.03
CA MET A 848 5.81 21.30 -17.99
C MET A 848 6.82 20.52 -17.17
N LYS A 849 6.31 19.79 -16.17
CA LYS A 849 7.10 18.79 -15.44
C LYS A 849 6.95 17.47 -16.19
N ASN A 850 8.07 16.79 -16.41
CA ASN A 850 8.09 15.43 -16.95
C ASN A 850 9.34 14.71 -16.45
N THR A 851 9.50 13.44 -16.82
CA THR A 851 10.58 12.59 -16.36
C THR A 851 11.28 11.97 -17.57
N ILE A 852 12.61 11.87 -17.51
CA ILE A 852 13.37 10.99 -18.40
C ILE A 852 13.32 9.61 -17.75
N ASP A 853 12.46 8.75 -18.28
CA ASP A 853 11.94 7.58 -17.58
C ASP A 853 12.92 6.41 -17.57
N PHE A 854 13.81 6.35 -18.56
CA PHE A 854 14.80 5.27 -18.69
C PHE A 854 16.06 5.69 -19.45
N ALA A 855 17.10 4.88 -19.31
CA ALA A 855 18.37 5.07 -20.00
C ALA A 855 18.21 5.18 -21.53
N GLY A 856 18.45 6.38 -22.07
CA GLY A 856 18.42 6.69 -23.49
C GLY A 856 17.09 7.24 -23.98
N ASP A 857 16.16 7.49 -23.04
CA ASP A 857 14.95 8.22 -23.26
C ASP A 857 15.22 9.70 -23.61
N THR A 858 14.37 10.25 -24.48
CA THR A 858 14.37 11.65 -24.88
C THR A 858 12.94 12.10 -25.10
N ASP A 859 12.62 13.33 -24.68
CA ASP A 859 11.26 13.86 -24.78
C ASP A 859 11.18 14.95 -25.83
N TRP A 860 10.32 14.78 -26.84
CA TRP A 860 10.12 15.80 -27.88
C TRP A 860 8.82 16.58 -27.69
N TYR A 861 8.93 17.90 -27.80
CA TYR A 861 7.83 18.86 -27.70
C TYR A 861 7.70 19.70 -28.96
N ARG A 862 6.46 19.97 -29.38
CA ARG A 862 6.17 20.80 -30.56
C ARG A 862 5.93 22.26 -30.14
N LEU A 863 6.61 23.21 -30.79
CA LEU A 863 6.56 24.65 -30.50
C LEU A 863 6.17 25.46 -31.75
N GLU A 864 5.13 26.28 -31.65
CA GLU A 864 4.69 27.19 -32.73
C GLU A 864 5.24 28.60 -32.51
N MET A 865 6.30 29.00 -33.23
CA MET A 865 6.99 30.26 -32.98
C MET A 865 6.87 31.27 -34.13
N ASP A 866 6.76 32.55 -33.76
CA ASP A 866 6.74 33.69 -34.69
C ASP A 866 8.14 34.20 -35.05
N ALA A 867 8.31 34.63 -36.30
CA ALA A 867 9.56 35.22 -36.80
C ALA A 867 9.92 36.54 -36.10
N ASN A 868 11.18 36.71 -35.75
CA ASN A 868 11.76 37.90 -35.10
C ASN A 868 11.31 38.14 -33.65
N THR A 869 10.63 37.18 -33.02
CA THR A 869 10.29 37.21 -31.58
C THR A 869 11.37 36.45 -30.80
N ALA A 870 11.85 37.03 -29.69
CA ALA A 870 12.86 36.40 -28.85
C ALA A 870 12.17 35.55 -27.76
N TYR A 871 12.43 34.24 -27.80
CA TYR A 871 11.93 33.28 -26.82
C TYR A 871 13.09 32.77 -25.96
N LEU A 872 12.85 32.69 -24.66
CA LEU A 872 13.77 32.08 -23.70
C LEU A 872 13.21 30.69 -23.33
N LEU A 873 14.03 29.65 -23.43
CA LEU A 873 13.69 28.27 -23.10
C LEU A 873 14.72 27.71 -22.12
N THR A 874 14.31 26.92 -21.14
CA THR A 874 15.21 26.31 -20.17
C THR A 874 14.63 25.04 -19.56
N VAL A 875 15.51 24.16 -19.09
CA VAL A 875 15.16 22.92 -18.39
C VAL A 875 15.83 22.94 -17.02
N TRP A 876 15.07 22.63 -15.97
CA TRP A 876 15.60 22.44 -14.62
C TRP A 876 15.44 21.00 -14.17
N SER A 877 16.31 20.56 -13.26
CA SER A 877 16.05 19.38 -12.44
C SER A 877 14.87 19.64 -11.51
N SER A 878 13.94 18.69 -11.35
CA SER A 878 12.70 18.91 -10.60
C SER A 878 12.34 17.83 -9.56
N GLY A 879 13.25 16.89 -9.30
CA GLY A 879 13.03 15.83 -8.32
C GLY A 879 13.14 16.31 -6.87
N ASP A 880 12.17 15.91 -6.05
CA ASP A 880 12.15 16.07 -4.59
C ASP A 880 12.62 14.76 -3.93
N GLU A 881 13.91 14.69 -3.55
CA GLU A 881 14.51 13.46 -2.96
C GLU A 881 13.80 13.01 -1.67
N ASP A 882 13.15 13.94 -0.95
CA ASP A 882 12.37 13.66 0.26
C ASP A 882 10.98 13.05 -0.05
N LYS A 883 10.57 13.03 -1.33
CA LYS A 883 9.35 12.39 -1.86
C LYS A 883 9.64 11.16 -2.73
N GLY A 884 10.90 10.73 -2.83
CA GLY A 884 11.31 9.59 -3.67
C GLY A 884 11.39 9.91 -5.17
N GLU A 885 11.29 11.19 -5.55
CA GLU A 885 11.49 11.66 -6.92
C GLU A 885 13.00 11.81 -7.20
N THR A 886 13.50 11.24 -8.29
CA THR A 886 14.92 11.33 -8.67
C THR A 886 15.16 12.51 -9.59
N PRO A 887 15.96 13.53 -9.23
CA PRO A 887 16.18 14.70 -10.07
C PRO A 887 17.02 14.38 -11.32
N LEU A 888 16.67 14.91 -12.49
CA LEU A 888 17.54 14.83 -13.69
C LEU A 888 18.77 15.73 -13.46
N HIS A 889 19.94 15.13 -13.24
CA HIS A 889 21.09 15.85 -12.70
C HIS A 889 21.85 16.72 -13.71
N ASP A 890 21.88 16.32 -14.98
CA ASP A 890 22.61 16.98 -16.08
C ASP A 890 21.73 17.04 -17.35
N PRO A 891 20.71 17.93 -17.38
CA PRO A 891 19.78 18.03 -18.49
C PRO A 891 20.41 18.70 -19.72
N VAL A 892 20.04 18.20 -20.90
CA VAL A 892 20.39 18.77 -22.20
C VAL A 892 19.12 19.21 -22.91
N LEU A 893 19.15 20.42 -23.50
CA LEU A 893 18.07 20.96 -24.31
C LEU A 893 18.54 21.19 -25.75
N THR A 894 17.86 20.56 -26.71
CA THR A 894 18.14 20.69 -28.15
C THR A 894 16.93 21.19 -28.91
N ILE A 895 17.11 22.15 -29.81
CA ILE A 895 16.04 22.70 -30.66
C ILE A 895 16.27 22.29 -32.12
N TYR A 896 15.20 21.83 -32.77
CA TYR A 896 15.16 21.38 -34.15
C TYR A 896 14.23 22.26 -35.00
N ASP A 897 14.54 22.36 -36.30
CA ASP A 897 13.63 22.93 -37.30
C ASP A 897 12.51 21.95 -37.72
N GLU A 898 11.58 22.42 -38.55
CA GLU A 898 10.44 21.65 -39.08
C GLU A 898 10.82 20.36 -39.86
N HIS A 899 12.11 20.18 -40.20
CA HIS A 899 12.64 19.02 -40.90
C HIS A 899 13.47 18.08 -40.00
N GLY A 900 13.54 18.35 -38.69
CA GLY A 900 14.34 17.60 -37.73
C GLY A 900 15.83 17.90 -37.78
N THR A 901 16.22 19.09 -38.27
CA THR A 901 17.62 19.55 -38.25
C THR A 901 17.90 20.34 -36.99
N VAL A 902 18.96 19.99 -36.25
CA VAL A 902 19.39 20.73 -35.05
C VAL A 902 19.73 22.19 -35.40
N LEU A 903 19.05 23.13 -34.75
CA LEU A 903 19.32 24.57 -34.80
C LEU A 903 20.32 24.98 -33.71
N MET A 904 20.11 24.49 -32.49
CA MET A 904 20.92 24.80 -31.31
C MET A 904 20.75 23.71 -30.25
N SER A 905 21.78 23.51 -29.44
CA SER A 905 21.79 22.55 -28.33
C SER A 905 22.64 23.15 -27.21
N MET A 906 22.26 22.89 -25.96
CA MET A 906 22.97 23.31 -24.77
C MET A 906 22.85 22.24 -23.69
N ASP A 907 23.97 21.92 -23.05
CA ASP A 907 24.09 21.10 -21.85
C ASP A 907 24.29 22.02 -20.63
N ASP A 908 25.38 22.79 -20.62
CA ASP A 908 25.86 23.56 -19.48
C ASP A 908 25.57 25.07 -19.63
N GLY A 909 24.47 25.53 -19.01
CA GLY A 909 24.15 26.97 -18.89
C GLY A 909 24.50 27.57 -17.52
N ILE A 910 23.56 28.27 -16.89
CA ILE A 910 23.75 28.89 -15.57
C ILE A 910 23.44 27.84 -14.50
N LEU A 911 24.36 27.61 -13.55
CA LEU A 911 24.26 26.56 -12.53
C LEU A 911 24.10 25.12 -13.10
N ASN A 912 24.69 24.85 -14.28
CA ASN A 912 24.60 23.56 -15.00
C ASN A 912 23.20 23.23 -15.55
N PHE A 913 22.34 24.23 -15.77
CA PHE A 913 21.06 24.04 -16.45
C PHE A 913 21.05 24.73 -17.82
N PRO A 914 20.53 24.10 -18.89
CA PRO A 914 20.56 24.67 -20.22
C PRO A 914 19.58 25.85 -20.33
N VAL A 915 20.08 26.99 -20.80
CA VAL A 915 19.29 28.20 -21.05
C VAL A 915 19.52 28.64 -22.49
N LEU A 916 18.45 28.65 -23.28
CA LEU A 916 18.51 28.98 -24.71
C LEU A 916 17.66 30.20 -25.04
N LEU A 917 18.27 31.17 -25.70
CA LEU A 917 17.58 32.30 -26.31
C LEU A 917 17.49 32.07 -27.82
N ILE A 918 16.28 31.86 -28.33
CA ILE A 918 16.01 31.64 -29.76
C ILE A 918 15.28 32.83 -30.37
N ASN A 919 15.65 33.17 -31.61
CA ASN A 919 14.97 34.17 -32.42
C ASN A 919 14.72 33.58 -33.82
N PRO A 920 13.52 33.00 -34.05
CA PRO A 920 13.18 32.33 -35.31
C PRO A 920 13.26 33.29 -36.50
N ASP A 921 13.75 32.80 -37.65
CA ASP A 921 13.84 33.59 -38.88
C ASP A 921 12.59 33.52 -39.77
N HIS A 922 11.64 32.64 -39.42
CA HIS A 922 10.34 32.48 -40.06
C HIS A 922 9.29 31.99 -39.04
N ASP A 923 8.01 32.21 -39.38
CA ASP A 923 6.88 31.67 -38.60
C ASP A 923 6.75 30.18 -38.92
N GLY A 924 6.59 29.31 -37.91
CA GLY A 924 6.40 27.88 -38.16
C GLY A 924 6.57 26.99 -36.94
N THR A 925 6.53 25.69 -37.21
CA THR A 925 6.68 24.63 -36.21
C THR A 925 8.16 24.32 -35.98
N PHE A 926 8.56 24.31 -34.72
CA PHE A 926 9.87 23.87 -34.25
C PHE A 926 9.69 22.74 -33.24
N TYR A 927 10.75 21.99 -32.95
CA TYR A 927 10.72 20.95 -31.92
C TYR A 927 11.79 21.19 -30.88
N ALA A 928 11.48 20.93 -29.60
CA ALA A 928 12.44 20.90 -28.51
C ALA A 928 12.57 19.47 -27.99
N GLU A 929 13.80 19.02 -27.81
CA GLU A 929 14.15 17.74 -27.20
C GLU A 929 14.79 18.01 -25.84
N VAL A 930 14.30 17.32 -24.81
CA VAL A 930 14.91 17.26 -23.49
C VAL A 930 15.50 15.86 -23.31
N SER A 931 16.73 15.77 -22.79
CA SER A 931 17.39 14.50 -22.51
C SER A 931 18.38 14.65 -21.34
N GLY A 932 18.85 13.53 -20.77
CA GLY A 932 20.06 13.54 -19.95
C GLY A 932 21.34 13.72 -20.79
N PHE A 933 22.43 14.17 -20.18
CA PHE A 933 23.73 14.32 -20.83
C PHE A 933 24.32 12.96 -21.22
N SER A 934 24.13 11.95 -20.36
CA SER A 934 24.48 10.57 -20.66
C SER A 934 23.24 9.73 -20.97
N THR A 935 23.39 8.73 -21.84
CA THR A 935 22.30 7.80 -22.17
C THR A 935 21.92 6.87 -21.01
N ALA A 936 22.55 6.97 -19.85
CA ALA A 936 22.22 6.20 -18.66
C ALA A 936 21.49 7.06 -17.62
N GLU A 937 21.34 8.36 -17.89
CA GLU A 937 20.80 9.31 -16.95
C GLU A 937 19.29 9.42 -17.07
N THR A 938 18.63 9.37 -15.93
CA THR A 938 17.17 9.39 -15.77
C THR A 938 16.81 10.39 -14.68
N GLY A 939 15.55 10.80 -14.65
CA GLY A 939 15.02 11.62 -13.57
C GLY A 939 14.14 12.76 -14.03
N ASP A 940 13.59 13.45 -13.05
CA ASP A 940 12.53 14.43 -13.21
C ASP A 940 13.11 15.78 -13.60
N TYR A 941 12.44 16.44 -14.53
CA TYR A 941 12.79 17.77 -15.00
C TYR A 941 11.57 18.67 -15.21
N LEU A 942 11.81 19.97 -15.19
CA LEU A 942 10.83 21.01 -15.49
C LEU A 942 11.28 21.76 -16.74
N PHE A 943 10.55 21.63 -17.84
CA PHE A 943 10.77 22.37 -19.07
C PHE A 943 9.91 23.63 -19.12
N TRP A 944 10.54 24.77 -19.38
CA TRP A 944 9.90 26.08 -19.36
C TRP A 944 10.28 26.93 -20.55
N GLY A 945 9.36 27.80 -20.99
CA GLY A 945 9.64 28.80 -22.00
C GLY A 945 8.66 29.96 -22.07
N GLY A 946 9.12 31.12 -22.54
CA GLY A 946 8.28 32.32 -22.70
C GLY A 946 8.92 33.45 -23.49
N ILE A 947 8.16 34.54 -23.71
CA ILE A 947 8.63 35.77 -24.38
C ILE A 947 9.45 36.64 -23.42
N HIS A 948 10.59 37.17 -23.89
CA HIS A 948 11.46 38.06 -23.11
C HIS A 948 11.18 39.56 -23.37
N ALA A 949 10.30 40.23 -22.58
CA ALA A 949 10.08 41.68 -22.66
C ALA A 949 9.61 42.40 -21.36
N ASP A 950 10.43 43.33 -20.84
CA ASP A 950 10.15 44.48 -19.93
C ASP A 950 9.47 44.25 -18.54
N ASP A 951 10.19 43.69 -17.55
CA ASP A 951 9.77 43.46 -16.13
C ASP A 951 10.78 44.06 -15.10
N ASP A 952 10.35 44.53 -13.90
CA ASP A 952 11.20 45.22 -12.88
C ASP A 952 11.74 44.36 -11.73
N TYR A 953 11.05 43.28 -11.34
CA TYR A 953 11.71 42.13 -10.74
C TYR A 953 11.49 40.91 -11.64
N PHE A 954 11.71 39.70 -11.13
CA PHE A 954 11.51 38.49 -11.91
C PHE A 954 10.33 37.74 -11.31
N ASP A 955 9.44 37.26 -12.18
CA ASP A 955 8.32 36.35 -11.87
C ASP A 955 8.72 35.00 -11.25
N MET A 956 10.02 34.74 -11.04
CA MET A 956 10.55 33.51 -10.45
C MET A 956 11.91 33.70 -9.76
N ALA A 957 12.24 32.82 -8.80
CA ALA A 957 13.52 32.83 -8.09
C ALA A 957 14.72 32.64 -9.05
N PHE A 958 15.65 33.61 -9.07
CA PHE A 958 16.87 33.57 -9.87
C PHE A 958 18.11 33.84 -8.99
N PRO A 959 19.26 33.20 -9.26
CA PRO A 959 20.54 33.64 -8.70
C PRO A 959 20.87 35.04 -9.23
N GLY A 960 20.72 36.06 -8.38
CA GLY A 960 20.82 37.47 -8.75
C GLY A 960 19.53 38.30 -8.55
N SER A 961 18.46 37.70 -8.01
CA SER A 961 17.28 38.42 -7.53
C SER A 961 17.66 39.55 -6.56
N ALA A 962 16.81 40.57 -6.49
CA ALA A 962 17.13 41.74 -5.69
C ALA A 962 17.17 41.41 -4.18
N VAL A 963 18.34 41.52 -3.57
CA VAL A 963 18.52 41.24 -2.13
C VAL A 963 17.84 42.30 -1.27
N LEU A 964 16.91 41.89 -0.42
CA LEU A 964 16.32 42.69 0.65
C LEU A 964 17.20 42.57 1.90
N ASN A 965 17.79 43.68 2.33
CA ASN A 965 18.60 43.72 3.54
C ASN A 965 17.78 44.29 4.71
N PHE A 966 18.01 43.79 5.91
CA PHE A 966 17.30 44.24 7.11
C PHE A 966 17.44 45.75 7.35
N GLY A 967 16.33 46.39 7.74
CA GLY A 967 16.25 47.83 7.99
C GLY A 967 16.29 48.70 6.72
N ILE A 968 16.22 48.10 5.52
CA ILE A 968 16.15 48.81 4.24
C ILE A 968 14.84 48.44 3.52
N SER A 969 14.05 49.44 3.13
CA SER A 969 12.88 49.23 2.28
C SER A 969 13.23 49.29 0.79
N ARG A 970 12.53 48.50 -0.04
CA ARG A 970 12.62 48.51 -1.51
C ARG A 970 11.25 48.76 -2.14
N ASN A 971 11.22 49.28 -3.37
CA ASN A 971 9.98 49.52 -4.11
C ASN A 971 9.88 48.53 -5.28
N GLY A 972 8.66 48.15 -5.65
CA GLY A 972 8.37 47.34 -6.84
C GLY A 972 7.05 47.71 -7.53
N THR A 973 6.80 47.08 -8.67
CA THR A 973 5.66 47.33 -9.55
C THR A 973 5.09 46.02 -10.06
N ILE A 974 3.85 45.71 -9.67
CA ILE A 974 3.08 44.65 -10.29
C ILE A 974 2.53 45.20 -11.62
N ASN A 975 3.14 44.79 -12.72
CA ASN A 975 2.91 45.29 -14.09
C ASN A 975 1.69 44.62 -14.74
N THR A 976 1.41 43.37 -14.39
CA THR A 976 0.20 42.61 -14.78
C THR A 976 -0.37 41.86 -13.58
N VAL A 977 -1.62 41.38 -13.64
CA VAL A 977 -2.23 40.67 -12.49
C VAL A 977 -1.60 39.30 -12.20
N ASP A 978 -0.79 38.79 -13.12
CA ASP A 978 -0.07 37.52 -12.99
C ASP A 978 1.43 37.73 -12.68
N ASP A 979 1.84 38.99 -12.46
CA ASP A 979 3.22 39.38 -12.13
C ASP A 979 3.54 39.03 -10.67
N LEU A 980 4.69 38.41 -10.45
CA LEU A 980 5.20 37.95 -9.16
C LEU A 980 6.58 38.55 -8.90
N ASP A 981 6.70 39.49 -7.99
CA ASP A 981 8.01 40.07 -7.70
C ASP A 981 8.80 39.22 -6.68
N TRP A 982 9.84 38.49 -7.13
CA TRP A 982 10.71 37.69 -6.25
C TRP A 982 11.93 38.47 -5.69
N LEU A 983 12.08 38.49 -4.37
CA LEU A 983 13.20 39.11 -3.64
C LEU A 983 13.95 38.10 -2.76
N GLU A 984 15.28 38.19 -2.71
CA GLU A 984 16.13 37.31 -1.87
C GLU A 984 16.36 37.91 -0.48
N VAL A 985 16.30 37.09 0.58
CA VAL A 985 16.68 37.46 1.96
C VAL A 985 17.50 36.36 2.65
N GLN A 986 18.45 36.76 3.49
CA GLN A 986 19.33 35.84 4.23
C GLN A 986 18.87 35.73 5.69
N LEU A 987 18.44 34.55 6.13
CA LEU A 987 17.89 34.32 7.48
C LEU A 987 18.75 33.34 8.28
N ILE A 988 18.72 33.46 9.61
CA ILE A 988 19.46 32.61 10.55
C ILE A 988 18.47 31.75 11.34
N ALA A 989 18.69 30.43 11.40
CA ALA A 989 17.85 29.48 12.11
C ALA A 989 17.56 29.90 13.56
N GLY A 990 16.29 29.81 13.98
CA GLY A 990 15.85 30.04 15.36
C GLY A 990 15.68 31.50 15.76
N GLU A 991 15.88 32.44 14.84
CA GLU A 991 15.74 33.88 15.08
C GLU A 991 14.42 34.41 14.50
N GLN A 992 13.68 35.27 15.21
CA GLN A 992 12.42 35.81 14.70
C GLN A 992 12.64 37.01 13.77
N TYR A 993 11.98 37.02 12.62
CA TYR A 993 12.03 38.09 11.62
C TYR A 993 10.63 38.59 11.30
N GLU A 994 10.54 39.81 10.80
CA GLU A 994 9.29 40.43 10.37
C GLU A 994 9.45 41.06 8.98
N PHE A 995 8.47 40.85 8.10
CA PHE A 995 8.42 41.38 6.74
C PHE A 995 7.12 42.16 6.53
N GLU A 996 7.17 43.28 5.81
CA GLU A 996 5.99 44.12 5.59
C GLU A 996 5.98 44.63 4.14
N VAL A 997 4.83 44.51 3.47
CA VAL A 997 4.54 45.10 2.15
C VAL A 997 3.48 46.18 2.31
N ARG A 998 3.85 47.43 1.97
CA ARG A 998 2.99 48.61 2.06
C ARG A 998 2.48 49.03 0.69
N GLY A 999 1.17 49.00 0.53
CA GLY A 999 0.44 49.50 -0.64
C GLY A 999 -0.13 50.90 -0.39
N GLN A 1000 -1.38 51.11 -0.80
CA GLN A 1000 -2.08 52.39 -0.73
C GLN A 1000 -2.36 52.81 0.72
N SER A 1001 -2.61 51.85 1.62
CA SER A 1001 -3.11 52.11 2.97
C SER A 1001 -2.11 52.86 3.85
N SER A 1002 -0.81 52.51 3.78
CA SER A 1002 0.27 53.27 4.43
C SER A 1002 0.97 54.28 3.51
N GLY A 1003 0.51 54.46 2.28
CA GLY A 1003 1.15 55.33 1.28
C GLY A 1003 2.52 54.83 0.80
N GLY A 1004 2.76 53.50 0.89
CA GLY A 1004 3.94 52.81 0.36
C GLY A 1004 3.87 52.50 -1.13
N GLY A 1005 2.70 52.68 -1.75
CA GLY A 1005 2.51 52.47 -3.17
C GLY A 1005 1.08 52.76 -3.64
N THR A 1006 0.69 52.17 -4.77
CA THR A 1006 -0.66 52.29 -5.35
C THR A 1006 -1.47 51.00 -5.32
N LEU A 1007 -0.87 49.86 -4.97
CA LEU A 1007 -1.61 48.61 -4.77
C LEU A 1007 -2.62 48.75 -3.65
N ILE A 1008 -3.87 48.35 -3.89
CA ILE A 1008 -4.92 48.40 -2.87
C ILE A 1008 -4.74 47.27 -1.88
N ASP A 1009 -4.39 46.09 -2.37
CA ASP A 1009 -4.34 44.83 -1.62
C ASP A 1009 -3.11 43.99 -2.08
N PRO A 1010 -1.90 44.35 -1.61
CA PRO A 1010 -0.70 43.54 -1.84
C PRO A 1010 -0.73 42.23 -1.05
N VAL A 1011 -0.22 41.16 -1.65
CA VAL A 1011 -0.03 39.84 -1.00
C VAL A 1011 1.46 39.53 -0.91
N LEU A 1012 1.91 38.96 0.21
CA LEU A 1012 3.30 38.55 0.45
C LEU A 1012 3.35 37.05 0.73
N HIS A 1013 4.32 36.36 0.13
CA HIS A 1013 4.62 34.96 0.39
C HIS A 1013 6.09 34.77 0.74
N ILE A 1014 6.41 33.71 1.49
CA ILE A 1014 7.78 33.30 1.80
C ILE A 1014 8.07 31.89 1.30
N TYR A 1015 9.24 31.73 0.68
CA TYR A 1015 9.75 30.50 0.09
C TYR A 1015 11.14 30.16 0.66
N ASN A 1016 11.48 28.88 0.75
CA ASN A 1016 12.82 28.45 1.13
C ASN A 1016 13.83 28.63 -0.01
N GLY A 1017 15.12 28.37 0.26
CA GLY A 1017 16.20 28.47 -0.73
C GLY A 1017 16.13 27.51 -1.91
N LEU A 1018 15.19 26.55 -1.88
CA LEU A 1018 14.89 25.60 -2.96
C LEU A 1018 13.63 26.01 -3.76
N GLY A 1019 12.99 27.13 -3.41
CA GLY A 1019 11.80 27.62 -4.11
C GLY A 1019 10.49 26.95 -3.67
N HIS A 1020 10.46 26.22 -2.55
CA HIS A 1020 9.22 25.67 -1.99
C HIS A 1020 8.48 26.73 -1.16
N PRO A 1021 7.15 26.89 -1.34
CA PRO A 1021 6.36 27.80 -0.52
C PRO A 1021 6.34 27.28 0.91
N LEU A 1022 6.70 28.13 1.86
CA LEU A 1022 6.64 27.82 3.30
C LEU A 1022 5.29 28.18 3.93
N ASN A 1023 4.33 28.53 3.05
CA ASN A 1023 2.96 28.96 3.26
C ASN A 1023 2.60 29.40 4.69
N ILE A 1024 2.69 30.71 4.92
CA ILE A 1024 2.14 31.40 6.10
C ILE A 1024 1.11 32.38 5.57
N HIS A 1025 -0.16 32.14 5.89
CA HIS A 1025 -1.24 33.11 5.71
C HIS A 1025 -1.65 33.66 7.09
N ASP A 1026 -1.63 35.00 7.23
CA ASP A 1026 -2.68 35.76 7.91
C ASP A 1026 -2.75 37.15 7.24
N HIS A 1027 -3.77 37.33 6.39
CA HIS A 1027 -3.96 38.47 5.49
C HIS A 1027 -4.39 39.73 6.23
N ASP A 1028 -3.61 40.81 6.12
CA ASP A 1028 -3.91 42.19 6.60
C ASP A 1028 -3.41 42.57 8.01
N LEU A 1029 -2.33 41.95 8.51
CA LEU A 1029 -1.71 42.34 9.79
C LEU A 1029 -0.96 43.71 9.75
N GLY A 1030 -0.93 44.37 8.60
CA GLY A 1030 -0.40 45.74 8.42
C GLY A 1030 -1.43 46.84 8.72
N ASN A 1031 -1.13 48.08 8.33
CA ASN A 1031 -2.10 49.17 8.46
C ASN A 1031 -3.09 49.15 7.28
N GLY A 1032 -4.33 48.75 7.49
CA GLY A 1032 -5.33 48.65 6.43
C GLY A 1032 -5.20 47.32 5.70
N LEU A 1033 -5.13 47.33 4.37
CA LEU A 1033 -4.87 46.13 3.53
C LEU A 1033 -3.37 45.99 3.20
N ASP A 1034 -2.49 46.50 4.05
CA ASP A 1034 -1.05 46.26 3.88
C ASP A 1034 -0.70 44.91 4.51
N GLU A 1035 0.26 44.19 3.93
CA GLU A 1035 0.57 42.82 4.33
C GLU A 1035 1.79 42.75 5.24
N LYS A 1036 1.75 41.87 6.26
CA LYS A 1036 2.81 41.78 7.27
C LYS A 1036 2.96 40.35 7.82
N ILE A 1037 4.16 39.78 7.73
CA ILE A 1037 4.46 38.38 8.11
C ILE A 1037 5.58 38.33 9.15
N SER A 1038 5.42 37.51 10.19
CA SER A 1038 6.49 37.11 11.11
C SER A 1038 6.97 35.68 10.81
N TYR A 1039 8.28 35.43 10.87
CA TYR A 1039 8.85 34.12 10.53
C TYR A 1039 10.09 33.76 11.37
N ILE A 1040 10.13 32.52 11.87
CA ILE A 1040 11.31 31.91 12.51
C ILE A 1040 11.82 30.79 11.58
N PRO A 1041 12.97 30.95 10.92
CA PRO A 1041 13.52 29.93 10.03
C PRO A 1041 13.99 28.70 10.81
N LYS A 1042 13.72 27.51 10.27
CA LYS A 1042 14.21 26.23 10.82
C LYS A 1042 15.67 25.95 10.45
N SER A 1043 16.17 26.54 9.37
CA SER A 1043 17.54 26.41 8.88
C SER A 1043 18.09 27.76 8.43
N SER A 1044 19.39 28.00 8.67
CA SER A 1044 20.05 29.23 8.20
C SER A 1044 20.33 29.12 6.71
N GLY A 1045 20.02 30.16 5.95
CA GLY A 1045 20.24 30.15 4.51
C GLY A 1045 19.48 31.23 3.77
N THR A 1046 19.46 31.08 2.44
CA THR A 1046 18.71 31.93 1.53
C THR A 1046 17.23 31.58 1.59
N TYR A 1047 16.37 32.60 1.65
CA TYR A 1047 14.93 32.53 1.52
C TYR A 1047 14.47 33.55 0.47
N PHE A 1048 13.27 33.38 -0.06
CA PHE A 1048 12.68 34.30 -1.02
C PHE A 1048 11.35 34.86 -0.53
N LEU A 1049 11.15 36.15 -0.76
CA LEU A 1049 9.90 36.88 -0.50
C LEU A 1049 9.26 37.19 -1.86
N VAL A 1050 7.99 36.86 -2.02
CA VAL A 1050 7.26 37.05 -3.29
C VAL A 1050 6.09 37.97 -3.06
N VAL A 1051 6.06 39.08 -3.79
CA VAL A 1051 4.95 40.03 -3.75
C VAL A 1051 4.06 39.82 -4.97
N SER A 1052 2.77 39.73 -4.74
CA SER A 1052 1.75 39.62 -5.79
C SER A 1052 0.53 40.49 -5.47
N SER A 1053 -0.41 40.63 -6.40
CA SER A 1053 -1.69 41.28 -6.16
C SER A 1053 -2.68 40.96 -7.28
N GLU A 1054 -3.99 40.96 -6.98
CA GLU A 1054 -5.05 40.88 -8.00
C GLU A 1054 -5.20 42.16 -8.83
N GLU A 1055 -4.41 43.20 -8.52
CA GLU A 1055 -4.38 44.47 -9.23
C GLU A 1055 -2.95 44.88 -9.61
N THR A 1056 -2.81 45.68 -10.67
CA THR A 1056 -1.52 46.26 -11.04
C THR A 1056 -1.24 47.54 -10.26
N GLY A 1057 -0.01 47.75 -9.82
CA GLY A 1057 0.35 48.95 -9.07
C GLY A 1057 1.74 48.87 -8.44
N THR A 1058 2.10 49.91 -7.69
CA THR A 1058 3.39 49.97 -6.99
C THR A 1058 3.25 49.60 -5.52
N TYR A 1059 4.32 49.12 -4.90
CA TYR A 1059 4.40 48.86 -3.45
C TYR A 1059 5.80 49.16 -2.89
N THR A 1060 5.91 49.10 -1.56
CA THR A 1060 7.19 49.13 -0.84
C THR A 1060 7.29 47.92 0.11
N ILE A 1061 8.37 47.15 0.08
CA ILE A 1061 8.64 46.01 0.97
C ILE A 1061 9.80 46.30 1.93
N SER A 1062 9.72 45.83 3.19
CA SER A 1062 10.79 45.90 4.20
C SER A 1062 10.93 44.63 5.04
N ALA A 1063 12.11 44.45 5.64
CA ALA A 1063 12.43 43.37 6.60
C ALA A 1063 13.05 43.93 7.90
N GLU A 1064 12.60 43.45 9.05
CA GLU A 1064 13.13 43.78 10.39
C GLU A 1064 13.82 42.56 11.05
N SER A 1065 14.78 42.84 11.95
CA SER A 1065 15.66 41.84 12.57
C SER A 1065 15.16 41.37 13.96
N PRO A 1066 15.67 40.24 14.50
CA PRO A 1066 15.25 39.69 15.80
C PRO A 1066 15.51 40.60 16.98
N ASP A 1067 16.60 41.39 16.92
CA ASP A 1067 16.97 42.37 17.95
C ASP A 1067 15.94 43.53 18.11
N SER A 1068 14.94 43.61 17.22
CA SER A 1068 13.86 44.61 17.22
C SER A 1068 12.47 44.07 17.58
N ILE A 1069 12.33 42.75 17.80
CA ILE A 1069 11.05 42.09 18.07
C ILE A 1069 10.91 41.77 19.58
N PRO A 1070 9.78 42.10 20.25
CA PRO A 1070 9.57 41.78 21.65
C PRO A 1070 9.56 40.25 21.90
N VAL A 1071 10.16 39.80 23.01
CA VAL A 1071 10.19 38.38 23.43
C VAL A 1071 9.03 38.12 24.38
N ASP A 1072 8.20 37.11 24.10
CA ASP A 1072 7.10 36.62 24.93
C ASP A 1072 7.57 36.34 26.37
N ASP A 1073 6.92 36.98 27.35
CA ASP A 1073 7.29 36.87 28.76
C ASP A 1073 6.56 35.77 29.54
N PHE A 1074 5.39 35.32 29.08
CA PHE A 1074 4.65 34.17 29.62
C PHE A 1074 3.81 33.45 28.55
N ALA A 1075 4.22 32.25 28.17
CA ALA A 1075 3.47 31.44 27.20
C ALA A 1075 1.99 31.20 27.56
N GLY A 1076 1.15 31.20 26.52
CA GLY A 1076 -0.24 30.75 26.59
C GLY A 1076 -0.39 29.24 26.70
N GLY A 1077 -1.42 28.81 27.44
CA GLY A 1077 -1.78 27.41 27.61
C GLY A 1077 -1.14 26.69 28.81
N MET A 1078 -1.41 25.38 28.92
CA MET A 1078 -1.10 24.59 30.11
C MET A 1078 0.40 24.38 30.38
N LEU A 1079 1.25 24.60 29.38
CA LEU A 1079 2.71 24.52 29.49
C LEU A 1079 3.36 25.77 30.10
N THR A 1080 2.56 26.79 30.42
CA THR A 1080 3.07 28.03 31.03
C THR A 1080 3.94 27.76 32.26
N GLU A 1081 5.03 28.53 32.39
CA GLU A 1081 5.82 28.62 33.62
C GLU A 1081 5.22 29.61 34.64
N GLY A 1082 4.20 30.38 34.24
CA GLY A 1082 3.50 31.35 35.08
C GLY A 1082 2.89 30.71 36.33
N ARG A 1083 3.25 31.20 37.52
CA ARG A 1083 2.72 30.73 38.81
C ARG A 1083 2.31 31.92 39.68
N LEU A 1084 1.10 31.88 40.23
CA LEU A 1084 0.59 32.92 41.12
C LEU A 1084 -0.10 32.32 42.35
N ASN A 1085 0.29 32.76 43.56
CA ASN A 1085 -0.36 32.35 44.80
C ASN A 1085 -1.24 33.47 45.39
N ALA A 1086 -2.19 33.11 46.25
CA ALA A 1086 -3.04 34.08 46.94
C ALA A 1086 -2.21 35.10 47.75
N GLY A 1087 -2.52 36.39 47.57
CA GLY A 1087 -1.81 37.52 48.14
C GLY A 1087 -0.60 38.00 47.34
N GLN A 1088 -0.34 37.44 46.15
CA GLN A 1088 0.72 37.87 45.24
C GLN A 1088 0.16 38.68 44.05
N GLN A 1089 1.07 39.40 43.41
CA GLN A 1089 0.86 40.04 42.11
C GLN A 1089 2.04 39.69 41.20
N VAL A 1090 1.78 39.60 39.91
CA VAL A 1090 2.76 39.39 38.84
C VAL A 1090 2.59 40.48 37.79
N GLN A 1091 3.68 40.88 37.17
CA GLN A 1091 3.68 41.81 36.04
C GLN A 1091 4.08 41.00 34.81
N GLY A 1092 3.28 41.12 33.75
CA GLY A 1092 3.54 40.55 32.44
C GLY A 1092 3.25 41.58 31.36
N SER A 1093 3.45 41.19 30.11
CA SER A 1093 3.30 42.05 28.95
C SER A 1093 2.61 41.27 27.84
N ILE A 1094 1.57 41.86 27.25
CA ILE A 1094 0.95 41.30 26.04
C ILE A 1094 1.74 41.87 24.86
N GLU A 1095 2.68 41.11 24.31
CA GLU A 1095 3.60 41.55 23.26
C GLU A 1095 2.91 41.74 21.92
N THR A 1096 1.91 40.91 21.62
CA THR A 1096 1.18 40.89 20.34
C THR A 1096 -0.33 40.82 20.54
N GLN A 1097 -1.11 41.14 19.51
CA GLN A 1097 -2.58 41.23 19.64
C GLN A 1097 -3.30 39.90 19.93
N PHE A 1098 -2.60 38.77 19.82
CA PHE A 1098 -3.09 37.41 20.09
C PHE A 1098 -2.33 36.71 21.20
N ASP A 1099 -1.47 37.45 21.88
CA ASP A 1099 -0.72 36.95 23.00
C ASP A 1099 -1.63 36.75 24.22
N GLU A 1100 -1.41 35.65 24.92
CA GLU A 1100 -2.19 35.25 26.09
C GLU A 1100 -1.30 34.64 27.15
N ASP A 1101 -1.26 35.25 28.32
CA ASP A 1101 -0.37 34.81 29.39
C ASP A 1101 -1.13 33.96 30.39
N TRP A 1102 -0.75 32.68 30.53
CA TRP A 1102 -1.40 31.79 31.49
C TRP A 1102 -0.66 31.73 32.82
N PHE A 1103 -1.39 31.68 33.93
CA PHE A 1103 -0.83 31.50 35.28
C PHE A 1103 -1.56 30.38 36.02
N LEU A 1104 -0.81 29.35 36.43
CA LEU A 1104 -1.34 28.31 37.32
C LEU A 1104 -1.47 28.82 38.75
N VAL A 1105 -2.66 28.65 39.32
CA VAL A 1105 -3.04 29.08 40.67
C VAL A 1105 -3.62 27.91 41.46
N SER A 1106 -3.20 27.76 42.71
CA SER A 1106 -3.80 26.83 43.67
C SER A 1106 -4.60 27.60 44.72
N LEU A 1107 -5.90 27.29 44.83
CA LEU A 1107 -6.84 27.96 45.72
C LEU A 1107 -7.38 26.99 46.78
N ASP A 1108 -7.40 27.44 48.04
CA ASP A 1108 -8.06 26.73 49.14
C ASP A 1108 -9.54 27.16 49.27
N VAL A 1109 -10.30 26.53 50.17
CA VAL A 1109 -11.69 26.94 50.45
C VAL A 1109 -11.72 28.36 51.00
N GLY A 1110 -12.30 29.30 50.25
CA GLY A 1110 -12.28 30.72 50.58
C GLY A 1110 -12.93 31.60 49.51
N SER A 1111 -12.91 32.91 49.73
CA SER A 1111 -13.32 33.91 48.75
C SER A 1111 -12.08 34.63 48.26
N TYR A 1112 -11.93 34.77 46.94
CA TYR A 1112 -10.79 35.45 46.32
C TYR A 1112 -11.27 36.52 45.34
N ARG A 1113 -10.39 37.46 45.05
CA ARG A 1113 -10.55 38.50 44.05
C ARG A 1113 -9.35 38.48 43.11
N ILE A 1114 -9.63 38.45 41.82
CA ILE A 1114 -8.64 38.61 40.76
C ILE A 1114 -8.80 40.03 40.22
N ASP A 1115 -7.70 40.75 40.06
CA ASP A 1115 -7.64 42.06 39.42
C ASP A 1115 -6.54 42.02 38.34
N VAL A 1116 -6.86 42.45 37.11
CA VAL A 1116 -5.89 42.70 36.03
C VAL A 1116 -5.91 44.18 35.71
N GLU A 1117 -4.82 44.86 36.00
CA GLU A 1117 -4.69 46.31 35.90
C GLU A 1117 -3.64 46.72 34.87
N ASN A 1118 -3.86 47.84 34.19
CA ASN A 1118 -2.81 48.50 33.42
C ASN A 1118 -1.61 48.83 34.33
N ALA A 1119 -0.41 48.37 33.98
CA ALA A 1119 0.80 48.55 34.81
C ALA A 1119 1.25 50.03 34.93
N GLY A 1120 0.67 50.93 34.14
CA GLY A 1120 0.87 52.38 34.16
C GLY A 1120 2.09 52.82 33.35
N GLY A 1121 1.90 53.73 32.39
CA GLY A 1121 2.99 54.23 31.54
C GLY A 1121 2.49 54.53 30.12
N ALA A 1122 3.42 54.71 29.18
CA ALA A 1122 3.08 54.77 27.75
C ALA A 1122 2.93 53.37 27.11
N SER A 1123 3.35 52.31 27.83
CA SER A 1123 3.37 50.91 27.41
C SER A 1123 2.31 50.03 28.09
N GLY A 1124 1.45 50.57 28.95
CA GLY A 1124 0.53 49.75 29.73
C GLY A 1124 -0.69 49.28 28.94
N LEU A 1125 -1.13 48.04 29.20
CA LEU A 1125 -2.25 47.38 28.53
C LEU A 1125 -3.55 48.19 28.68
N ALA A 1126 -4.08 48.70 27.57
CA ALA A 1126 -5.13 49.71 27.59
C ALA A 1126 -6.50 49.18 28.04
N ASP A 1127 -6.80 47.92 27.73
CA ASP A 1127 -8.09 47.26 27.97
C ASP A 1127 -7.85 45.79 28.37
N PRO A 1128 -7.32 45.52 29.58
CA PRO A 1128 -6.99 44.16 30.01
C PRO A 1128 -8.25 43.31 30.23
N ALA A 1129 -8.18 42.05 29.83
CA ALA A 1129 -9.18 41.02 30.10
C ALA A 1129 -8.52 39.76 30.66
N PHE A 1130 -9.33 38.87 31.25
CA PHE A 1130 -8.85 37.55 31.64
C PHE A 1130 -9.95 36.49 31.61
N GLU A 1131 -9.52 35.25 31.48
CA GLU A 1131 -10.36 34.06 31.50
C GLU A 1131 -9.86 33.06 32.56
N LEU A 1132 -10.76 32.21 33.05
CA LEU A 1132 -10.44 31.16 34.01
C LEU A 1132 -10.60 29.80 33.35
N PHE A 1133 -9.53 29.01 33.40
CA PHE A 1133 -9.52 27.64 32.91
C PHE A 1133 -9.38 26.68 34.09
N ASP A 1134 -10.03 25.53 34.02
CA ASP A 1134 -9.78 24.46 34.98
C ASP A 1134 -8.39 23.83 34.74
N PHE A 1135 -8.02 22.84 35.56
CA PHE A 1135 -6.72 22.17 35.43
C PHE A 1135 -6.57 21.38 34.12
N LEU A 1136 -7.63 21.25 33.31
CA LEU A 1136 -7.67 20.61 32.00
C LEU A 1136 -7.71 21.65 30.86
N GLY A 1137 -7.50 22.94 31.15
CA GLY A 1137 -7.51 24.02 30.16
C GLY A 1137 -8.88 24.33 29.57
N VAL A 1138 -9.96 23.78 30.13
CA VAL A 1138 -11.33 24.07 29.70
C VAL A 1138 -11.81 25.33 30.42
N THR A 1139 -12.44 26.25 29.69
CA THR A 1139 -13.06 27.45 30.27
C THR A 1139 -14.01 27.06 31.41
N TYR A 1140 -13.62 27.45 32.62
CA TYR A 1140 -14.29 27.12 33.87
C TYR A 1140 -15.29 28.22 34.28
N ASP A 1141 -15.06 29.48 33.90
CA ASP A 1141 -15.97 30.61 34.11
C ASP A 1141 -15.63 31.78 33.14
N ILE A 1142 -16.63 32.57 32.74
CA ILE A 1142 -16.56 33.50 31.58
C ILE A 1142 -15.59 34.67 31.80
N ALA A 1143 -14.84 34.95 30.72
CA ALA A 1143 -14.08 36.15 30.40
C ALA A 1143 -14.68 37.43 30.98
N ASP A 1144 -13.85 38.18 31.71
CA ASP A 1144 -14.25 39.43 32.33
C ASP A 1144 -13.44 40.58 31.73
N ASP A 1145 -14.13 41.49 31.05
CA ASP A 1145 -13.60 42.76 30.55
C ASP A 1145 -14.32 43.91 31.27
N ASN A 1146 -13.58 44.96 31.67
CA ASN A 1146 -14.19 46.21 32.16
C ASN A 1146 -14.98 46.15 33.49
N SER A 1147 -14.83 45.13 34.32
CA SER A 1147 -15.49 45.00 35.62
C SER A 1147 -14.75 45.65 36.81
N GLY A 1148 -13.52 46.11 36.58
CA GLY A 1148 -12.66 46.83 37.53
C GLY A 1148 -12.84 48.36 37.49
N VAL A 1149 -11.81 49.10 37.93
CA VAL A 1149 -11.81 50.57 37.86
C VAL A 1149 -11.33 51.00 36.47
N GLY A 1150 -12.16 51.73 35.73
CA GLY A 1150 -11.80 52.18 34.37
C GLY A 1150 -12.07 51.08 33.37
N LEU A 1151 -11.07 50.72 32.56
CA LEU A 1151 -11.12 49.58 31.63
C LEU A 1151 -10.46 48.30 32.20
N ASN A 1152 -10.05 48.32 33.48
CA ASN A 1152 -9.43 47.17 34.11
C ASN A 1152 -10.44 46.01 34.30
N ALA A 1153 -9.97 44.76 34.35
CA ALA A 1153 -10.78 43.59 34.65
C ALA A 1153 -10.64 43.16 36.12
N ALA A 1154 -11.74 42.78 36.77
CA ALA A 1154 -11.72 42.25 38.12
C ALA A 1154 -12.95 41.43 38.54
N LYS A 1155 -12.73 40.22 39.06
CA LYS A 1155 -13.80 39.28 39.46
C LYS A 1155 -13.58 38.73 40.86
N ASN A 1156 -14.69 38.54 41.60
CA ASN A 1156 -14.67 37.81 42.87
C ASN A 1156 -15.08 36.35 42.64
N ILE A 1157 -14.30 35.40 43.13
CA ILE A 1157 -14.57 33.96 43.03
C ILE A 1157 -14.73 33.34 44.42
N ASN A 1158 -15.61 32.34 44.54
CA ASN A 1158 -15.82 31.59 45.77
C ASN A 1158 -15.44 30.13 45.54
N VAL A 1159 -14.48 29.64 46.32
CA VAL A 1159 -13.94 28.29 46.21
C VAL A 1159 -14.55 27.43 47.32
N SER A 1160 -15.33 26.42 46.92
CA SER A 1160 -16.07 25.56 47.86
C SER A 1160 -15.32 24.27 48.24
N SER A 1161 -14.31 23.90 47.45
CA SER A 1161 -13.34 22.83 47.69
C SER A 1161 -11.99 23.25 47.09
N PRO A 1162 -10.84 22.83 47.67
CA PRO A 1162 -9.53 23.19 47.10
C PRO A 1162 -9.43 22.81 45.63
N VAL A 1163 -8.90 23.69 44.80
CA VAL A 1163 -8.84 23.54 43.34
C VAL A 1163 -7.60 24.22 42.77
N SER A 1164 -7.07 23.67 41.68
CA SER A 1164 -6.06 24.34 40.84
C SER A 1164 -6.73 24.79 39.54
N VAL A 1165 -6.49 26.03 39.15
CA VAL A 1165 -7.06 26.67 37.95
C VAL A 1165 -5.97 27.48 37.25
N PHE A 1166 -6.14 27.75 35.96
CA PHE A 1166 -5.33 28.73 35.25
C PHE A 1166 -6.09 30.06 35.11
N ILE A 1167 -5.34 31.16 35.16
CA ILE A 1167 -5.82 32.50 34.78
C ILE A 1167 -5.10 32.84 33.47
N GLY A 1168 -5.82 32.96 32.35
CA GLY A 1168 -5.28 33.47 31.09
C GLY A 1168 -5.54 34.97 30.99
N VAL A 1169 -4.51 35.78 30.76
CA VAL A 1169 -4.60 37.23 30.64
C VAL A 1169 -4.48 37.63 29.17
N THR A 1170 -5.37 38.49 28.71
CA THR A 1170 -5.40 38.97 27.31
C THR A 1170 -5.63 40.48 27.24
N GLY A 1171 -5.39 41.06 26.06
CA GLY A 1171 -5.85 42.40 25.72
C GLY A 1171 -7.16 42.38 24.92
N SER A 1172 -8.20 43.05 25.41
CA SER A 1172 -9.43 43.24 24.64
C SER A 1172 -9.17 44.16 23.43
N HIS A 1173 -9.87 43.92 22.31
CA HIS A 1173 -9.80 44.73 21.08
C HIS A 1173 -8.39 44.88 20.46
N ALA A 1174 -7.58 43.82 20.47
CA ALA A 1174 -6.21 43.83 19.93
C ALA A 1174 -5.27 44.80 20.66
N SER A 1175 -5.52 45.07 21.94
CA SER A 1175 -4.62 45.92 22.74
C SER A 1175 -3.40 45.13 23.21
N THR A 1176 -2.22 45.72 23.07
CA THR A 1176 -0.94 45.20 23.58
C THR A 1176 -0.42 46.09 24.71
N GLY A 1177 0.47 45.54 25.54
CA GLY A 1177 1.16 46.28 26.59
C GLY A 1177 1.19 45.61 27.96
N ASP A 1178 1.80 46.31 28.91
CA ASP A 1178 2.15 45.80 30.23
C ASP A 1178 0.94 45.80 31.19
N TYR A 1179 0.73 44.70 31.91
CA TYR A 1179 -0.34 44.56 32.91
C TYR A 1179 0.19 44.08 34.27
N ILE A 1180 -0.64 44.21 35.30
CA ILE A 1180 -0.41 43.66 36.63
C ILE A 1180 -1.59 42.75 36.97
N LEU A 1181 -1.33 41.44 37.08
CA LEU A 1181 -2.29 40.44 37.56
C LEU A 1181 -2.11 40.27 39.08
N SER A 1182 -3.19 40.43 39.83
CA SER A 1182 -3.23 40.32 41.29
C SER A 1182 -4.29 39.33 41.75
N LEU A 1183 -3.94 38.49 42.73
CA LEU A 1183 -4.87 37.55 43.35
C LEU A 1183 -4.92 37.80 44.86
N THR A 1184 -6.08 38.19 45.39
CA THR A 1184 -6.26 38.57 46.80
C THR A 1184 -7.34 37.72 47.47
N GLU A 1185 -7.07 37.17 48.65
CA GLU A 1185 -8.09 36.53 49.50
C GLU A 1185 -8.93 37.62 50.21
N ILE A 1186 -10.27 37.53 50.17
CA ILE A 1186 -11.21 38.58 50.60
C ILE A 1186 -12.18 38.17 51.72
#